data_AF-A0A1H2T784-F1
#
_entry.id   AF-A0A1H2T784-F1
#
_cell.length_a   1.000
_cell.length_b   1.000
_cell.length_c   1.000
_cell.angle_alpha   90.00
_cell.angle_beta   90.00
_cell.angle_gamma   90.00
#
_symmetry.space_group_name_H-M   'P 1'
#
loop_
_entity.id
_entity.type
_entity.pdbx_description
1 polymer ?
#
loop_
_entity_poly.entity_id
_entity_poly.type
_entity_poly.pdbx_seq_one_letter_code
_entity_poly.pdbx_strand_id
1 'polypeptide(L)'
;MTNNIPIENQYKRTNLFEKENVNYLVRVLKRFNTVPKVNNINIITSTSKPNIFKIVPNESIIIGASFLKKPVLALVYLRYGIEWQLWYKALSAEKKDIALCDVAAFKVTRIFYELLPKDDKEKLESLDYFLINLIKEKATIDPETLLSYKEINTFHGLNNDSKSFKESWKPIIENLAKPTEYLLMDGGDFRLNIDEVALLNKYGCRPFPRPEAFTFASSTATSVSNFAFDKTDKVRSILIKNSLKNGFKDATIQFSELLKNNLKKIFKLNEECQIIFSPSGTDSSLQIAAITQVISNKDITHVLVASDETGSGVPAALKGCHFENNTALNYPVNKGDLIEGFRDIDLIKVPFRDEKGELKSANQLDDEVFNAISKTNKQGKHIVLHVMDQSKLGYQSPSEEMMQKLESLDNLSMQVIVDAAQLRLDATDIQNYLNRGFIVSVTGSKYFTGPPYSGALILPQCVSKLISSVKKTLPKGITQYFNRSDWPTAWGCANNLSEGYNFGSYMRWNAAIVEMDRYFKTPILYRNMGIEMFCNFVEDSIKEASFLEPIFGDEAKTNSYNSKDFGIRNIRTIFPFFILKNNEVLPVEKVKKLYLLLNSDLSDQFKDSPLKTIRLAGQKCHIGQAVNVKYGNDIQSAILRISLGARVISESWVNRDISLYFRNIEIQMNQITVIIKKIELILDNPELLN
;
A
#
# COMPACT_ATOMS: atom_id res chain seq x y z
N MET A 1 -34.31 20.53 -28.97
CA MET A 1 -34.03 19.22 -28.35
C MET A 1 -32.63 18.77 -28.76
N THR A 2 -31.63 19.08 -27.94
CA THR A 2 -30.23 18.68 -28.20
C THR A 2 -29.98 17.33 -27.54
N ASN A 3 -29.71 16.32 -28.36
CA ASN A 3 -29.38 14.96 -27.95
C ASN A 3 -28.02 14.92 -27.24
N ASN A 4 -28.05 15.21 -25.95
CA ASN A 4 -26.94 15.04 -25.02
C ASN A 4 -26.81 13.54 -24.68
N ILE A 5 -26.17 12.79 -25.57
CA ILE A 5 -25.90 11.36 -25.39
C ILE A 5 -24.56 11.20 -24.66
N PRO A 6 -24.42 10.29 -23.68
CA PRO A 6 -23.15 10.02 -23.00
C PRO A 6 -22.02 9.72 -24.00
N ILE A 7 -20.79 10.13 -23.72
CA ILE A 7 -19.66 9.86 -24.63
C ILE A 7 -19.47 8.37 -24.93
N GLU A 8 -19.71 7.53 -23.92
CA GLU A 8 -19.70 6.06 -24.00
C GLU A 8 -20.88 5.46 -24.78
N ASN A 9 -21.95 6.25 -24.99
CA ASN A 9 -23.15 5.86 -25.73
C ASN A 9 -23.31 6.67 -27.03
N GLN A 10 -22.28 7.37 -27.50
CA GLN A 10 -22.35 8.15 -28.74
C GLN A 10 -22.33 7.24 -29.97
N TYR A 11 -23.51 6.89 -30.49
CA TYR A 11 -23.67 6.08 -31.70
C TYR A 11 -23.56 6.88 -33.01
N LYS A 12 -23.54 8.22 -32.94
CA LYS A 12 -23.44 9.07 -34.14
C LYS A 12 -21.98 9.41 -34.44
N ARG A 13 -21.54 9.11 -35.67
CA ARG A 13 -20.24 9.54 -36.21
C ARG A 13 -20.25 11.06 -36.42
N THR A 14 -19.75 11.78 -35.42
CA THR A 14 -19.56 13.24 -35.45
C THR A 14 -18.09 13.60 -35.73
N ASN A 15 -17.75 14.89 -35.84
CA ASN A 15 -16.36 15.34 -35.97
C ASN A 15 -15.46 14.89 -34.80
N LEU A 16 -16.04 14.45 -33.67
CA LEU A 16 -15.32 13.75 -32.59
C LEU A 16 -14.56 12.51 -33.10
N PHE A 17 -15.07 11.87 -34.15
CA PHE A 17 -14.48 10.69 -34.80
C PHE A 17 -13.53 11.01 -35.95
N GLU A 18 -13.19 12.30 -36.16
CA GLU A 18 -12.03 12.66 -36.96
C GLU A 18 -10.76 12.12 -36.29
N LYS A 19 -9.82 11.62 -37.09
CA LYS A 19 -8.64 10.88 -36.63
C LYS A 19 -7.87 11.58 -35.50
N GLU A 20 -7.74 12.90 -35.58
CA GLU A 20 -7.06 13.71 -34.57
C GLU A 20 -7.85 13.80 -33.27
N ASN A 21 -9.17 14.04 -33.34
CA ASN A 21 -10.06 14.15 -32.18
C ASN A 21 -10.20 12.83 -31.41
N VAL A 22 -10.23 11.69 -32.10
CA VAL A 22 -10.18 10.35 -31.47
C VAL A 22 -8.87 10.18 -30.69
N ASN A 23 -7.74 10.55 -31.30
CA ASN A 23 -6.45 10.45 -30.63
C ASN A 23 -6.36 11.36 -29.40
N TYR A 24 -6.90 12.59 -29.46
CA TYR A 24 -6.97 13.48 -28.31
C TYR A 24 -7.83 12.90 -27.19
N LEU A 25 -9.03 12.39 -27.53
CA LEU A 25 -9.94 11.82 -26.55
C LEU A 25 -9.35 10.56 -25.90
N VAL A 26 -8.76 9.66 -26.69
CA VAL A 26 -8.07 8.47 -26.17
C VAL A 26 -6.90 8.87 -25.26
N ARG A 27 -6.16 9.94 -25.57
CA ARG A 27 -5.09 10.46 -24.69
C ARG A 27 -5.64 10.99 -23.36
N VAL A 28 -6.77 11.70 -23.37
CA VAL A 28 -7.45 12.14 -22.16
C VAL A 28 -7.93 10.94 -21.34
N LEU A 29 -8.67 10.00 -21.97
CA LEU A 29 -9.26 8.84 -21.30
C LEU A 29 -8.22 7.83 -20.80
N LYS A 30 -7.06 7.70 -21.45
CA LYS A 30 -5.94 6.89 -20.92
C LYS A 30 -5.36 7.45 -19.62
N ARG A 31 -5.57 8.74 -19.35
CA ARG A 31 -5.14 9.42 -18.13
C ARG A 31 -6.24 9.51 -17.06
N PHE A 32 -7.45 9.00 -17.37
CA PHE A 32 -8.61 9.04 -16.47
C PHE A 32 -8.53 8.08 -15.28
N ASN A 33 -7.49 7.24 -15.19
CA ASN A 33 -7.32 6.29 -14.09
C ASN A 33 -7.16 6.97 -12.72
N THR A 34 -6.85 8.27 -12.69
CA THR A 34 -6.77 9.09 -11.47
C THR A 34 -8.05 9.87 -11.18
N VAL A 35 -9.02 9.85 -12.09
CA VAL A 35 -10.27 10.60 -11.96
C VAL A 35 -11.35 9.69 -11.34
N PRO A 36 -12.05 10.14 -10.28
CA PRO A 36 -13.13 9.36 -9.66
C PRO A 36 -14.16 8.86 -10.68
N LYS A 37 -14.51 7.58 -10.60
CA LYS A 37 -15.61 7.02 -11.40
C LYS A 37 -16.92 7.32 -10.69
N VAL A 38 -17.64 8.35 -11.15
CA VAL A 38 -18.97 8.64 -10.64
C VAL A 38 -20.00 7.89 -11.47
N ASN A 39 -20.59 6.85 -10.87
CA ASN A 39 -21.72 6.14 -11.49
C ASN A 39 -22.83 7.15 -11.83
N ASN A 40 -23.41 7.01 -13.03
CA ASN A 40 -24.55 7.79 -13.50
C ASN A 40 -24.25 9.30 -13.63
N ILE A 41 -23.01 9.70 -13.96
CA ILE A 41 -22.70 11.05 -14.46
C ILE A 41 -22.15 10.91 -15.87
N ASN A 42 -22.86 11.49 -16.83
CA ASN A 42 -22.48 11.42 -18.23
C ASN A 42 -21.46 12.51 -18.56
N ILE A 43 -20.32 12.15 -19.17
CA ILE A 43 -19.46 13.15 -19.81
C ILE A 43 -19.99 13.39 -21.22
N ILE A 44 -20.39 14.62 -21.53
CA ILE A 44 -20.95 15.01 -22.84
C ILE A 44 -19.98 15.99 -23.50
N THR A 45 -19.54 15.68 -24.71
CA THR A 45 -18.66 16.58 -25.48
C THR A 45 -19.49 17.54 -26.33
N SER A 46 -19.12 18.84 -26.36
CA SER A 46 -19.78 19.83 -27.22
C SER A 46 -18.83 20.42 -28.26
N THR A 47 -19.17 20.27 -29.54
CA THR A 47 -18.47 20.93 -30.65
C THR A 47 -19.11 22.27 -31.02
N SER A 48 -20.43 22.39 -30.85
CA SER A 48 -21.20 23.61 -31.15
C SER A 48 -20.94 24.75 -30.16
N LYS A 49 -20.52 24.43 -28.93
CA LYS A 49 -20.07 25.40 -27.93
C LYS A 49 -18.64 25.03 -27.50
N PRO A 50 -17.61 25.40 -28.27
CA PRO A 50 -16.25 24.88 -28.08
C PRO A 50 -15.65 25.24 -26.71
N ASN A 51 -16.02 26.37 -26.11
CA ASN A 51 -15.50 26.86 -24.83
C ASN A 51 -16.41 26.52 -23.63
N ILE A 52 -17.43 25.66 -23.78
CA ILE A 52 -18.33 25.34 -22.67
C ILE A 52 -17.66 24.42 -21.66
N PHE A 53 -17.82 24.73 -20.38
CA PHE A 53 -17.71 23.77 -19.29
C PHE A 53 -18.92 23.96 -18.38
N LYS A 54 -19.76 22.92 -18.28
CA LYS A 54 -21.00 22.99 -17.51
C LYS A 54 -21.25 21.69 -16.76
N ILE A 55 -21.53 21.79 -15.47
CA ILE A 55 -21.99 20.72 -14.60
C ILE A 55 -23.53 20.77 -14.59
N VAL A 56 -24.17 19.65 -14.90
CA VAL A 56 -25.61 19.45 -14.75
C VAL A 56 -25.81 18.54 -13.54
N PRO A 57 -26.20 19.09 -12.39
CA PRO A 57 -26.17 18.36 -11.11
C PRO A 57 -26.85 16.99 -11.17
N ASN A 58 -26.15 15.94 -10.74
CA ASN A 58 -26.57 14.53 -10.72
C ASN A 58 -26.81 13.89 -12.10
N GLU A 59 -26.50 14.58 -13.20
CA GLU A 59 -26.77 14.09 -14.54
C GLU A 59 -25.52 14.01 -15.41
N SER A 60 -24.80 15.12 -15.58
CA SER A 60 -23.76 15.20 -16.59
C SER A 60 -22.74 16.32 -16.41
N ILE A 61 -21.60 16.18 -17.08
CA ILE A 61 -20.61 17.24 -17.27
C ILE A 61 -20.45 17.46 -18.78
N ILE A 62 -20.78 18.67 -19.23
CA ILE A 62 -20.65 19.09 -20.63
C ILE A 62 -19.31 19.80 -20.80
N ILE A 63 -18.45 19.29 -21.68
CA ILE A 63 -17.12 19.82 -21.95
C ILE A 63 -16.92 20.12 -23.43
N GLY A 64 -16.47 21.33 -23.74
CA GLY A 64 -16.31 21.84 -25.09
C GLY A 64 -15.03 21.36 -25.77
N ALA A 65 -15.04 21.34 -27.10
CA ALA A 65 -13.91 20.89 -27.92
C ALA A 65 -12.60 21.66 -27.68
N SER A 66 -12.63 22.92 -27.21
CA SER A 66 -11.42 23.70 -26.90
C SER A 66 -10.63 23.10 -25.74
N PHE A 67 -11.33 22.50 -24.76
CA PHE A 67 -10.71 21.80 -23.64
C PHE A 67 -10.13 20.47 -24.11
N LEU A 68 -10.88 19.71 -24.91
CA LEU A 68 -10.46 18.38 -25.39
C LEU A 68 -9.18 18.43 -26.24
N LYS A 69 -8.93 19.53 -26.96
CA LYS A 69 -7.66 19.78 -27.68
C LYS A 69 -6.45 19.93 -26.74
N LYS A 70 -6.68 20.17 -25.44
CA LYS A 70 -5.66 20.35 -24.40
C LYS A 70 -5.85 19.28 -23.31
N PRO A 71 -5.30 18.06 -23.48
CA PRO A 71 -5.66 16.93 -22.63
C PRO A 71 -5.47 17.13 -21.12
N VAL A 72 -4.39 17.82 -20.72
CA VAL A 72 -4.13 18.11 -19.30
C VAL A 72 -5.16 19.10 -18.75
N LEU A 73 -5.50 20.14 -19.52
CA LEU A 73 -6.53 21.10 -19.14
C LEU A 73 -7.89 20.43 -18.95
N ALA A 74 -8.29 19.59 -19.92
CA ALA A 74 -9.53 18.83 -19.82
C ALA A 74 -9.55 17.93 -18.57
N LEU A 75 -8.43 17.29 -18.25
CA LEU A 75 -8.30 16.44 -17.07
C LEU A 75 -8.55 17.21 -15.76
N VAL A 76 -7.96 18.40 -15.60
CA VAL A 76 -8.15 19.25 -14.41
C VAL A 76 -9.61 19.71 -14.27
N TYR A 77 -10.22 20.16 -15.37
CA TYR A 77 -11.63 20.58 -15.36
C TYR A 77 -12.59 19.42 -15.09
N LEU A 78 -12.34 18.26 -15.68
CA LEU A 78 -13.13 17.06 -15.42
C LEU A 78 -12.98 16.61 -13.96
N ARG A 79 -11.79 16.73 -13.37
CA ARG A 79 -11.58 16.46 -11.95
C ARG A 79 -12.46 17.37 -11.07
N TYR A 80 -12.45 18.67 -11.33
CA TYR A 80 -13.30 19.62 -10.62
C TYR A 80 -14.78 19.26 -10.73
N GLY A 81 -15.27 19.05 -11.95
CA GLY A 81 -16.68 18.72 -12.18
C GLY A 81 -17.11 17.43 -11.50
N ILE A 82 -16.24 16.41 -11.50
CA ILE A 82 -16.50 15.12 -10.88
C ILE A 82 -16.53 15.21 -9.35
N GLU A 83 -15.58 15.92 -8.74
CA GLU A 83 -15.59 16.12 -7.29
C GLU A 83 -16.81 16.95 -6.89
N TRP A 84 -17.14 18.01 -7.62
CA TRP A 84 -18.37 18.78 -7.37
C TRP A 84 -19.60 17.87 -7.36
N GLN A 85 -19.69 16.95 -8.33
CA GLN A 85 -20.80 15.99 -8.38
C GLN A 85 -20.81 15.02 -7.21
N LEU A 86 -19.63 14.56 -6.77
CA LEU A 86 -19.48 13.67 -5.62
C LEU A 86 -19.98 14.35 -4.34
N TRP A 87 -19.55 15.58 -4.09
CA TRP A 87 -19.99 16.37 -2.93
C TRP A 87 -21.48 16.70 -2.99
N TYR A 88 -21.98 17.07 -4.17
CA TYR A 88 -23.40 17.33 -4.37
C TYR A 88 -24.27 16.08 -4.09
N LYS A 89 -23.80 14.89 -4.48
CA LYS A 89 -24.47 13.61 -4.15
C LYS A 89 -24.46 13.31 -2.65
N ALA A 90 -23.42 13.75 -1.94
CA ALA A 90 -23.28 13.54 -0.50
C ALA A 90 -24.18 14.47 0.34
N LEU A 91 -24.58 15.63 -0.19
CA LEU A 91 -25.52 16.53 0.48
C LEU A 91 -26.87 15.87 0.82
N SER A 92 -27.55 16.39 1.84
CA SER A 92 -28.93 16.00 2.20
C SER A 92 -29.92 16.19 1.05
N ALA A 93 -31.12 15.62 1.17
CA ALA A 93 -32.15 15.72 0.12
C ALA A 93 -32.57 17.17 -0.17
N GLU A 94 -32.43 18.07 0.80
CA GLU A 94 -32.78 19.49 0.66
C GLU A 94 -31.78 20.28 -0.20
N LYS A 95 -30.56 19.76 -0.44
CA LYS A 95 -29.53 20.34 -1.32
C LYS A 95 -29.22 21.83 -1.09
N LYS A 96 -29.33 22.32 0.16
CA LYS A 96 -29.12 23.73 0.54
C LYS A 96 -27.65 24.18 0.56
N ASP A 97 -26.72 23.23 0.67
CA ASP A 97 -25.31 23.51 0.97
C ASP A 97 -24.43 23.45 -0.29
N ILE A 98 -24.84 24.16 -1.35
CA ILE A 98 -24.14 24.14 -2.65
C ILE A 98 -22.72 24.70 -2.54
N ALA A 99 -22.52 25.78 -1.78
CA ALA A 99 -21.21 26.37 -1.51
C ALA A 99 -20.17 25.36 -0.99
N LEU A 100 -20.59 24.34 -0.21
CA LEU A 100 -19.69 23.28 0.23
C LEU A 100 -19.09 22.52 -0.96
N CYS A 101 -19.89 22.27 -2.00
CA CYS A 101 -19.47 21.53 -3.18
C CYS A 101 -18.39 22.29 -3.95
N ASP A 102 -18.52 23.61 -4.07
CA ASP A 102 -17.55 24.47 -4.74
C ASP A 102 -16.21 24.49 -4.00
N VAL A 103 -16.25 24.73 -2.69
CA VAL A 103 -15.07 24.76 -1.82
C VAL A 103 -14.35 23.42 -1.84
N ALA A 104 -15.09 22.32 -1.70
CA ALA A 104 -14.52 20.99 -1.69
C ALA A 104 -13.92 20.58 -3.03
N ALA A 105 -14.65 20.81 -4.13
CA ALA A 105 -14.19 20.48 -5.47
C ALA A 105 -12.94 21.28 -5.85
N PHE A 106 -12.91 22.58 -5.52
CA PHE A 106 -11.73 23.42 -5.73
C PHE A 106 -10.53 22.89 -4.95
N LYS A 107 -10.69 22.63 -3.64
CA LYS A 107 -9.61 22.11 -2.80
C LYS A 107 -9.04 20.80 -3.31
N VAL A 108 -9.91 19.84 -3.67
CA VAL A 108 -9.48 18.56 -4.24
C VAL A 108 -8.72 18.77 -5.55
N THR A 109 -9.24 19.65 -6.43
CA THR A 109 -8.63 19.91 -7.74
C THR A 109 -7.27 20.59 -7.62
N ARG A 110 -7.09 21.48 -6.64
CA ARG A 110 -5.81 22.13 -6.35
C ARG A 110 -4.76 21.11 -5.90
N ILE A 111 -5.11 20.22 -4.97
CA ILE A 111 -4.20 19.14 -4.54
C ILE A 111 -3.89 18.19 -5.71
N PHE A 112 -4.89 17.88 -6.54
CA PHE A 112 -4.67 17.07 -7.74
C PHE A 112 -3.70 17.74 -8.73
N TYR A 113 -3.77 19.06 -8.90
CA TYR A 113 -2.83 19.81 -9.74
C TYR A 113 -1.39 19.71 -9.23
N GLU A 114 -1.18 19.76 -7.91
CA GLU A 114 0.15 19.59 -7.30
C GLU A 114 0.75 18.20 -7.58
N LEU A 115 -0.10 17.17 -7.67
CA LEU A 115 0.28 15.79 -7.97
C LEU A 115 0.51 15.52 -9.47
N LEU A 116 0.23 16.47 -10.36
CA LEU A 116 0.50 16.29 -11.79
C LEU A 116 2.01 16.19 -12.04
N PRO A 117 2.44 15.33 -13.01
CA PRO A 117 3.82 15.32 -13.46
C PRO A 117 4.29 16.73 -13.86
N LYS A 118 5.58 17.01 -13.68
CA LYS A 118 6.17 18.30 -14.06
C LYS A 118 5.81 18.72 -15.49
N ASP A 119 6.01 17.85 -16.47
CA ASP A 119 5.69 18.10 -17.89
C ASP A 119 4.21 18.41 -18.14
N ASP A 120 3.31 17.90 -17.29
CA ASP A 120 1.89 18.19 -17.39
C ASP A 120 1.55 19.54 -16.76
N LYS A 121 2.21 19.93 -15.66
CA LYS A 121 2.11 21.28 -15.07
C LYS A 121 2.60 22.34 -16.07
N GLU A 122 3.74 22.11 -16.73
CA GLU A 122 4.31 23.01 -17.75
C GLU A 122 3.33 23.29 -18.91
N LYS A 123 2.58 22.27 -19.36
CA LYS A 123 1.53 22.43 -20.40
C LYS A 123 0.36 23.32 -19.98
N LEU A 124 0.21 23.59 -18.67
CA LEU A 124 -0.84 24.45 -18.13
C LEU A 124 -0.35 25.87 -17.88
N GLU A 125 0.95 26.13 -17.75
CA GLU A 125 1.52 27.42 -17.32
C GLU A 125 1.07 28.61 -18.16
N SER A 126 1.11 28.48 -19.49
CA SER A 126 0.75 29.56 -20.42
C SER A 126 -0.75 29.67 -20.70
N LEU A 127 -1.59 28.81 -20.11
CA LEU A 127 -3.02 28.78 -20.37
C LEU A 127 -3.76 29.75 -19.45
N ASP A 128 -4.57 30.62 -20.06
CA ASP A 128 -5.47 31.56 -19.37
C ASP A 128 -6.89 30.97 -19.31
N TYR A 129 -7.20 30.32 -18.19
CA TYR A 129 -8.50 29.72 -17.91
C TYR A 129 -8.83 29.97 -16.44
N PHE A 130 -10.04 30.43 -16.14
CA PHE A 130 -10.46 30.86 -14.81
C PHE A 130 -10.03 29.90 -13.67
N LEU A 131 -10.37 28.60 -13.77
CA LEU A 131 -10.04 27.62 -12.74
C LEU A 131 -8.52 27.40 -12.62
N ILE A 132 -7.80 27.42 -13.75
CA ILE A 132 -6.34 27.26 -13.76
C ILE A 132 -5.66 28.47 -13.13
N ASN A 133 -6.14 29.68 -13.42
CA ASN A 133 -5.60 30.90 -12.85
C ASN A 133 -5.72 30.88 -11.32
N LEU A 134 -6.89 30.50 -10.79
CA LEU A 134 -7.10 30.34 -9.35
C LEU A 134 -6.20 29.25 -8.73
N ILE A 135 -6.05 28.09 -9.39
CA ILE A 135 -5.23 26.99 -8.87
C ILE A 135 -3.74 27.35 -8.82
N LYS A 136 -3.26 28.12 -9.80
CA LYS A 136 -1.86 28.58 -9.89
C LYS A 136 -1.48 29.60 -8.82
N GLU A 137 -2.46 30.25 -8.18
CA GLU A 137 -2.16 31.21 -7.12
C GLU A 137 -1.41 30.52 -5.98
N LYS A 138 -0.22 31.06 -5.66
CA LYS A 138 0.62 30.53 -4.59
C LYS A 138 -0.02 30.73 -3.21
N ALA A 139 -0.79 31.81 -3.04
CA ALA A 139 -1.52 32.07 -1.81
C ALA A 139 -2.67 31.06 -1.66
N THR A 140 -2.96 30.66 -0.42
CA THR A 140 -4.15 29.85 -0.15
C THR A 140 -5.38 30.73 -0.23
N ILE A 141 -6.25 30.46 -1.22
CA ILE A 141 -7.55 31.09 -1.33
C ILE A 141 -8.44 30.52 -0.22
N ASP A 142 -8.90 31.38 0.69
CA ASP A 142 -9.86 31.02 1.73
C ASP A 142 -11.25 30.75 1.13
N PRO A 143 -12.10 29.94 1.81
CA PRO A 143 -13.41 29.59 1.30
C PRO A 143 -14.30 30.79 0.95
N GLU A 144 -14.29 31.86 1.75
CA GLU A 144 -15.10 33.05 1.54
C GLU A 144 -14.69 33.80 0.27
N THR A 145 -13.38 34.00 0.07
CA THR A 145 -12.84 34.60 -1.17
C THR A 145 -13.21 33.75 -2.38
N LEU A 146 -13.07 32.42 -2.30
CA LEU A 146 -13.45 31.53 -3.38
C LEU A 146 -14.94 31.69 -3.75
N LEU A 147 -15.82 31.72 -2.75
CA LEU A 147 -17.27 31.84 -2.96
C LEU A 147 -17.71 33.23 -3.46
N SER A 148 -16.81 34.24 -3.43
CA SER A 148 -17.07 35.57 -3.97
C SER A 148 -17.02 35.61 -5.51
N TYR A 149 -16.28 34.70 -6.15
CA TYR A 149 -16.16 34.63 -7.61
C TYR A 149 -17.44 34.10 -8.26
N LYS A 150 -18.10 34.94 -9.06
CA LYS A 150 -19.37 34.59 -9.72
C LYS A 150 -19.20 33.50 -10.77
N GLU A 151 -18.02 33.42 -11.37
CA GLU A 151 -17.63 32.48 -12.42
C GLU A 151 -17.76 31.02 -11.95
N ILE A 152 -17.51 30.73 -10.67
CA ILE A 152 -17.69 29.38 -10.10
C ILE A 152 -19.14 28.92 -10.22
N ASN A 153 -20.09 29.79 -9.87
CA ASN A 153 -21.52 29.48 -9.97
C ASN A 153 -21.95 29.23 -11.42
N THR A 154 -21.26 29.82 -12.41
CA THR A 154 -21.59 29.62 -13.83
C THR A 154 -21.34 28.19 -14.29
N PHE A 155 -20.45 27.45 -13.62
CA PHE A 155 -20.19 26.04 -13.96
C PHE A 155 -21.42 25.17 -13.73
N HIS A 156 -22.18 25.35 -12.65
CA HIS A 156 -23.35 24.52 -12.36
C HIS A 156 -24.70 25.24 -12.55
N GLY A 157 -24.71 26.57 -12.62
CA GLY A 157 -25.90 27.38 -12.89
C GLY A 157 -26.97 27.35 -11.79
N LEU A 158 -26.59 27.01 -10.55
CA LEU A 158 -27.49 27.05 -9.39
C LEU A 158 -27.30 28.37 -8.64
N ASN A 159 -28.40 28.94 -8.13
CA ASN A 159 -28.33 30.09 -7.22
C ASN A 159 -27.82 29.63 -5.85
N ASN A 160 -26.74 30.26 -5.39
CA ASN A 160 -26.13 29.95 -4.10
C ASN A 160 -26.68 30.91 -3.04
N ASP A 161 -27.80 30.54 -2.40
CA ASP A 161 -28.46 31.37 -1.37
C ASP A 161 -27.59 31.49 -0.10
N SER A 162 -26.68 30.53 0.12
CA SER A 162 -25.75 30.45 1.24
C SER A 162 -24.31 30.72 0.78
N LYS A 163 -23.88 31.98 0.78
CA LYS A 163 -22.48 32.35 0.46
C LYS A 163 -21.50 32.19 1.63
N SER A 164 -21.96 31.74 2.80
CA SER A 164 -21.12 31.60 3.99
C SER A 164 -20.60 30.18 4.16
N PHE A 165 -19.31 30.07 4.47
CA PHE A 165 -18.70 28.83 4.91
C PHE A 165 -19.17 28.49 6.33
N LYS A 166 -19.62 27.25 6.56
CA LYS A 166 -20.03 26.79 7.89
C LYS A 166 -18.85 26.16 8.62
N GLU A 167 -18.62 26.54 9.87
CA GLU A 167 -17.51 25.98 10.67
C GLU A 167 -17.61 24.44 10.81
N SER A 168 -18.82 23.88 10.80
CA SER A 168 -19.05 22.43 10.84
C SER A 168 -18.50 21.68 9.61
N TRP A 169 -18.26 22.37 8.49
CA TRP A 169 -17.66 21.78 7.29
C TRP A 169 -16.14 21.65 7.37
N LYS A 170 -15.49 22.51 8.17
CA LYS A 170 -14.03 22.60 8.27
C LYS A 170 -13.34 21.24 8.49
N PRO A 171 -13.69 20.44 9.51
CA PRO A 171 -13.02 19.15 9.72
C PRO A 171 -13.25 18.17 8.56
N ILE A 172 -14.42 18.23 7.89
CA ILE A 172 -14.74 17.38 6.74
C ILE A 172 -13.88 17.79 5.53
N ILE A 173 -13.76 19.10 5.26
CA ILE A 173 -12.97 19.65 4.16
C ILE A 173 -11.46 19.48 4.38
N GLU A 174 -10.98 19.61 5.60
CA GLU A 174 -9.56 19.40 5.93
C GLU A 174 -9.11 17.95 5.73
N ASN A 175 -10.01 16.99 5.97
CA ASN A 175 -9.65 15.58 5.97
C ASN A 175 -10.12 14.80 4.73
N LEU A 176 -11.27 15.15 4.13
CA LEU A 176 -11.90 14.34 3.07
C LEU A 176 -11.98 15.05 1.71
N ALA A 177 -11.82 16.38 1.64
CA ALA A 177 -11.64 17.11 0.38
C ALA A 177 -10.19 17.01 -0.12
N LYS A 178 -9.74 15.76 -0.24
CA LYS A 178 -8.44 15.35 -0.76
C LYS A 178 -8.67 14.26 -1.82
N PRO A 179 -7.91 14.24 -2.92
CA PRO A 179 -7.91 13.14 -3.88
C PRO A 179 -7.66 11.79 -3.19
N THR A 180 -8.28 10.71 -3.68
CA THR A 180 -8.03 9.35 -3.14
C THR A 180 -6.56 8.97 -3.26
N GLU A 181 -5.92 9.31 -4.37
CA GLU A 181 -4.48 9.14 -4.60
C GLU A 181 -3.63 9.95 -3.60
N TYR A 182 -4.07 11.14 -3.17
CA TYR A 182 -3.39 11.89 -2.11
C TYR A 182 -3.53 11.18 -0.76
N LEU A 183 -4.75 10.76 -0.41
CA LEU A 183 -5.01 10.07 0.86
C LEU A 183 -4.19 8.79 0.97
N LEU A 184 -4.02 8.05 -0.12
CA LEU A 184 -3.19 6.83 -0.14
C LEU A 184 -1.72 7.09 0.18
N MET A 185 -1.23 8.33 0.07
CA MET A 185 0.12 8.76 0.46
C MET A 185 0.20 9.43 1.84
N ASP A 186 -0.94 9.83 2.41
CA ASP A 186 -0.99 10.62 3.65
C ASP A 186 -0.80 9.74 4.91
N GLY A 187 -0.44 10.35 6.05
CA GLY A 187 -0.35 9.67 7.35
C GLY A 187 0.66 8.51 7.40
N GLY A 188 1.85 8.74 6.85
CA GLY A 188 3.04 7.89 6.96
C GLY A 188 4.31 8.76 6.92
N ASP A 189 5.48 8.14 6.76
CA ASP A 189 6.74 8.89 6.64
C ASP A 189 7.12 9.21 5.18
N PHE A 190 8.26 9.88 5.00
CA PHE A 190 8.76 10.33 3.69
C PHE A 190 8.88 9.24 2.62
N ARG A 191 8.91 7.94 2.98
CA ARG A 191 8.97 6.83 2.01
C ARG A 191 7.67 6.71 1.20
N LEU A 192 6.57 7.32 1.64
CA LEU A 192 5.34 7.45 0.85
C LEU A 192 5.38 8.59 -0.17
N ASN A 193 6.29 9.57 0.00
CA ASN A 193 6.42 10.67 -0.94
C ASN A 193 6.77 10.14 -2.32
N ILE A 194 6.12 10.69 -3.34
CA ILE A 194 6.39 10.40 -4.74
C ILE A 194 7.37 11.43 -5.33
N ASP A 195 8.21 11.00 -6.25
CA ASP A 195 9.03 11.91 -7.05
C ASP A 195 8.16 12.62 -8.13
N GLU A 196 8.51 13.84 -8.54
CA GLU A 196 7.69 14.63 -9.48
C GLU A 196 7.76 14.17 -10.95
N VAL A 197 8.65 13.22 -11.28
CA VAL A 197 8.93 12.80 -12.67
C VAL A 197 8.28 11.45 -12.97
N ALA A 198 8.73 10.41 -12.29
CA ALA A 198 8.20 9.07 -12.41
C ALA A 198 6.93 8.86 -11.56
N LEU A 199 6.62 9.77 -10.63
CA LEU A 199 5.50 9.64 -9.69
C LEU A 199 5.56 8.35 -8.86
N LEU A 200 6.76 7.85 -8.58
CA LEU A 200 7.01 6.64 -7.81
C LEU A 200 7.53 7.02 -6.42
N ASN A 201 7.15 6.24 -5.41
CA ASN A 201 7.72 6.33 -4.08
C ASN A 201 9.00 5.47 -3.96
N LYS A 202 9.62 5.44 -2.77
CA LYS A 202 10.87 4.69 -2.54
C LYS A 202 10.75 3.16 -2.75
N TYR A 203 9.54 2.63 -2.86
CA TYR A 203 9.28 1.23 -3.18
C TYR A 203 8.95 0.99 -4.66
N GLY A 204 9.04 2.00 -5.53
CA GLY A 204 8.66 1.85 -6.94
C GLY A 204 7.15 1.76 -7.16
N CYS A 205 6.34 2.26 -6.23
CA CYS A 205 4.88 2.24 -6.29
C CYS A 205 4.30 3.63 -6.54
N ARG A 206 3.11 3.67 -7.17
CA ARG A 206 2.28 4.88 -7.30
C ARG A 206 1.03 4.77 -6.41
N PRO A 207 0.45 5.90 -5.98
CA PRO A 207 -0.79 5.91 -5.21
C PRO A 207 -2.06 5.78 -6.06
N PHE A 208 -1.91 5.54 -7.36
CA PHE A 208 -2.99 5.29 -8.31
C PHE A 208 -2.63 4.08 -9.20
N PRO A 209 -3.61 3.50 -9.92
CA PRO A 209 -3.37 2.30 -10.70
C PRO A 209 -2.29 2.45 -11.76
N ARG A 210 -1.45 1.42 -11.89
CA ARG A 210 -0.32 1.34 -12.84
C ARG A 210 -0.45 0.11 -13.75
N PRO A 211 -1.49 0.02 -14.60
CA PRO A 211 -1.78 -1.17 -15.40
C PRO A 211 -0.72 -1.47 -16.47
N GLU A 212 0.13 -0.50 -16.81
CA GLU A 212 1.19 -0.67 -17.80
C GLU A 212 2.41 -1.45 -17.27
N ALA A 213 2.53 -1.67 -15.95
CA ALA A 213 3.68 -2.33 -15.34
C ALA A 213 3.36 -3.78 -14.93
N PHE A 214 4.22 -4.71 -15.35
CA PHE A 214 4.18 -6.09 -14.85
C PHE A 214 4.68 -6.11 -13.42
N THR A 215 3.85 -6.56 -12.48
CA THR A 215 4.12 -6.37 -11.04
C THR A 215 4.15 -7.69 -10.28
N PHE A 216 5.34 -8.05 -9.80
CA PHE A 216 5.62 -9.23 -8.96
C PHE A 216 6.51 -8.85 -7.77
N ALA A 217 6.24 -7.68 -7.19
CA ALA A 217 6.99 -7.06 -6.09
C ALA A 217 6.34 -7.29 -4.70
N SER A 218 5.42 -8.25 -4.57
CA SER A 218 4.58 -8.47 -3.38
C SER A 218 5.34 -8.88 -2.11
N SER A 219 6.65 -9.13 -2.18
CA SER A 219 7.52 -9.27 -1.00
C SER A 219 7.99 -7.94 -0.41
N THR A 220 7.74 -6.83 -1.12
CA THR A 220 8.09 -5.45 -0.75
C THR A 220 6.84 -4.57 -0.68
N ALA A 221 6.26 -4.22 -1.83
CA ALA A 221 5.06 -3.40 -1.96
C ALA A 221 4.53 -3.46 -3.40
N THR A 222 3.29 -3.03 -3.62
CA THR A 222 2.69 -2.98 -4.96
C THR A 222 1.80 -1.74 -5.10
N SER A 223 1.71 -1.18 -6.32
CA SER A 223 0.78 -0.08 -6.60
C SER A 223 -0.66 -0.58 -6.48
N VAL A 224 -1.56 0.28 -6.00
CA VAL A 224 -2.99 -0.03 -5.86
C VAL A 224 -3.57 -0.52 -7.19
N SER A 225 -4.46 -1.51 -7.17
CA SER A 225 -5.13 -1.98 -8.40
C SER A 225 -6.23 -1.00 -8.84
N ASN A 226 -6.65 -1.08 -10.10
CA ASN A 226 -7.83 -0.34 -10.57
C ASN A 226 -9.07 -0.66 -9.72
N PHE A 227 -9.28 -1.93 -9.38
CA PHE A 227 -10.44 -2.40 -8.63
C PHE A 227 -10.45 -1.85 -7.20
N ALA A 228 -9.32 -1.96 -6.49
CA ALA A 228 -9.20 -1.47 -5.12
C ALA A 228 -9.26 0.06 -5.06
N PHE A 229 -8.63 0.76 -6.01
CA PHE A 229 -8.70 2.22 -6.09
C PHE A 229 -10.15 2.72 -6.26
N ASP A 230 -10.90 2.15 -7.21
CA ASP A 230 -12.31 2.48 -7.44
C ASP A 230 -13.17 2.23 -6.19
N LYS A 231 -12.89 1.15 -5.45
CA LYS A 231 -13.62 0.82 -4.21
C LYS A 231 -13.27 1.77 -3.07
N THR A 232 -12.01 2.15 -2.95
CA THR A 232 -11.56 3.13 -1.95
C THR A 232 -12.12 4.52 -2.20
N ASP A 233 -12.17 4.98 -3.45
CA ASP A 233 -12.77 6.27 -3.79
C ASP A 233 -14.30 6.30 -3.52
N LYS A 234 -14.99 5.18 -3.78
CA LYS A 234 -16.40 5.01 -3.38
C LYS A 234 -16.58 5.07 -1.87
N VAL A 235 -15.68 4.46 -1.10
CA VAL A 235 -15.73 4.50 0.36
C VAL A 235 -15.46 5.90 0.90
N ARG A 236 -14.53 6.66 0.31
CA ARG A 236 -14.34 8.10 0.60
C ARG A 236 -15.65 8.88 0.40
N SER A 237 -16.35 8.62 -0.71
CA SER A 237 -17.64 9.26 -1.00
C SER A 237 -18.72 8.93 0.05
N ILE A 238 -18.79 7.66 0.47
CA ILE A 238 -19.71 7.21 1.53
C ILE A 238 -19.36 7.88 2.86
N LEU A 239 -18.08 7.99 3.19
CA LEU A 239 -17.60 8.62 4.40
C LEU A 239 -17.95 10.11 4.43
N ILE A 240 -17.75 10.84 3.33
CA ILE A 240 -18.17 12.25 3.20
C ILE A 240 -19.67 12.39 3.50
N LYS A 241 -20.51 11.56 2.86
CA LYS A 241 -21.96 11.55 3.09
C LYS A 241 -22.31 11.27 4.55
N ASN A 242 -21.66 10.28 5.18
CA ASN A 242 -21.90 9.94 6.57
C ASN A 242 -21.44 11.05 7.51
N SER A 243 -20.32 11.72 7.24
CA SER A 243 -19.84 12.86 8.03
C SER A 243 -20.79 14.05 7.96
N LEU A 244 -21.34 14.34 6.78
CA LEU A 244 -22.33 15.42 6.62
C LEU A 244 -23.67 15.09 7.31
N LYS A 245 -24.04 13.81 7.38
CA LYS A 245 -25.31 13.37 7.98
C LYS A 245 -25.24 13.19 9.49
N ASN A 246 -24.19 12.53 9.97
CA ASN A 246 -24.09 12.03 11.35
C ASN A 246 -23.04 12.79 12.17
N GLY A 247 -22.32 13.75 11.57
CA GLY A 247 -21.18 14.42 12.19
C GLY A 247 -19.85 13.73 11.87
N PHE A 248 -18.79 14.56 11.77
CA PHE A 248 -17.47 14.12 11.34
C PHE A 248 -16.83 13.06 12.26
N LYS A 249 -16.85 13.30 13.58
CA LYS A 249 -16.22 12.42 14.59
C LYS A 249 -16.85 11.02 14.58
N ASP A 250 -18.17 10.95 14.71
CA ASP A 250 -18.89 9.68 14.78
C ASP A 250 -18.76 8.87 13.49
N ALA A 251 -18.89 9.52 12.33
CA ALA A 251 -18.70 8.86 11.03
C ALA A 251 -17.29 8.28 10.88
N THR A 252 -16.27 8.98 11.38
CA THR A 252 -14.88 8.52 11.28
C THR A 252 -14.58 7.36 12.22
N ILE A 253 -15.07 7.41 13.46
CA ILE A 253 -14.95 6.30 14.43
C ILE A 253 -15.65 5.05 13.88
N GLN A 254 -16.89 5.19 13.40
CA GLN A 254 -17.64 4.09 12.78
C GLN A 254 -16.90 3.50 11.58
N PHE A 255 -16.24 4.32 10.78
CA PHE A 255 -15.48 3.85 9.63
C PHE A 255 -14.22 3.05 10.05
N SER A 256 -13.46 3.55 11.02
CA SER A 256 -12.30 2.83 11.56
C SER A 256 -12.71 1.45 12.13
N GLU A 257 -13.78 1.41 12.94
CA GLU A 257 -14.29 0.16 13.50
C GLU A 257 -14.87 -0.78 12.43
N LEU A 258 -15.52 -0.25 11.39
CA LEU A 258 -15.96 -1.04 10.24
C LEU A 258 -14.77 -1.75 9.56
N LEU A 259 -13.65 -1.05 9.36
CA LEU A 259 -12.45 -1.64 8.76
C LEU A 259 -11.85 -2.75 9.64
N LYS A 260 -11.75 -2.51 10.95
CA LYS A 260 -11.29 -3.54 11.91
C LYS A 260 -12.20 -4.76 11.88
N ASN A 261 -13.52 -4.56 11.88
CA ASN A 261 -14.50 -5.65 11.79
C ASN A 261 -14.44 -6.42 10.46
N ASN A 262 -14.18 -5.73 9.34
CA ASN A 262 -13.97 -6.38 8.06
C ASN A 262 -12.70 -7.25 8.07
N LEU A 263 -11.62 -6.79 8.72
CA LEU A 263 -10.41 -7.57 8.89
C LEU A 263 -10.63 -8.81 9.78
N LYS A 264 -11.40 -8.65 10.88
CA LYS A 264 -11.85 -9.78 11.72
C LYS A 264 -12.61 -10.82 10.90
N LYS A 265 -13.55 -10.38 10.06
CA LYS A 265 -14.32 -11.29 9.19
C LYS A 265 -13.46 -12.02 8.18
N ILE A 266 -12.53 -11.32 7.52
CA ILE A 266 -11.61 -11.92 6.53
C ILE A 266 -10.81 -13.07 7.15
N PHE A 267 -10.20 -12.83 8.31
CA PHE A 267 -9.39 -13.84 8.99
C PHE A 267 -10.16 -14.72 9.96
N LYS A 268 -11.49 -14.59 9.99
CA LYS A 268 -12.39 -15.34 10.89
C LYS A 268 -11.92 -15.28 12.35
N LEU A 269 -11.51 -14.08 12.78
CA LEU A 269 -11.02 -13.85 14.13
C LEU A 269 -12.16 -13.93 15.14
N ASN A 270 -11.86 -14.34 16.37
CA ASN A 270 -12.78 -14.19 17.48
C ASN A 270 -13.07 -12.69 17.72
N GLU A 271 -14.33 -12.33 17.94
CA GLU A 271 -14.79 -10.96 18.18
C GLU A 271 -14.02 -10.26 19.31
N GLU A 272 -13.56 -11.03 20.30
CA GLU A 272 -12.77 -10.56 21.45
C GLU A 272 -11.34 -10.12 21.09
N CYS A 273 -10.84 -10.49 19.90
CA CYS A 273 -9.54 -10.01 19.43
C CYS A 273 -9.59 -8.50 19.18
N GLN A 274 -8.51 -7.82 19.54
CA GLN A 274 -8.34 -6.39 19.32
C GLN A 274 -7.42 -6.13 18.13
N ILE A 275 -7.66 -5.04 17.41
CA ILE A 275 -6.85 -4.63 16.27
C ILE A 275 -6.37 -3.20 16.49
N ILE A 276 -5.07 -2.99 16.34
CA ILE A 276 -4.45 -1.66 16.29
C ILE A 276 -3.99 -1.42 14.86
N PHE A 277 -4.49 -0.36 14.21
CA PHE A 277 -3.92 0.05 12.93
C PHE A 277 -2.60 0.77 13.13
N SER A 278 -1.70 0.56 12.18
CA SER A 278 -0.35 1.09 12.20
C SER A 278 0.02 1.63 10.82
N PRO A 279 0.70 2.78 10.73
CA PRO A 279 1.21 3.28 9.47
C PRO A 279 2.13 2.27 8.77
N SER A 280 2.99 1.54 9.48
CA SER A 280 3.91 0.58 8.86
C SER A 280 4.24 -0.61 9.78
N GLY A 281 4.95 -1.61 9.25
CA GLY A 281 5.48 -2.69 10.09
C GLY A 281 6.47 -2.20 11.14
N THR A 282 7.28 -1.17 10.84
CA THR A 282 8.20 -0.57 11.81
C THR A 282 7.46 0.19 12.91
N ASP A 283 6.40 0.91 12.54
CA ASP A 283 5.51 1.55 13.51
C ASP A 283 4.80 0.50 14.40
N SER A 284 4.44 -0.65 13.84
CA SER A 284 3.90 -1.77 14.63
C SER A 284 4.91 -2.30 15.64
N SER A 285 6.19 -2.36 15.30
CA SER A 285 7.25 -2.69 16.27
C SER A 285 7.35 -1.66 17.39
N LEU A 286 7.19 -0.37 17.09
CA LEU A 286 7.14 0.68 18.12
C LEU A 286 5.90 0.56 19.02
N GLN A 287 4.74 0.23 18.45
CA GLN A 287 3.52 -0.06 19.21
C GLN A 287 3.74 -1.25 20.16
N ILE A 288 4.38 -2.33 19.68
CA ILE A 288 4.76 -3.47 20.52
C ILE A 288 5.66 -3.02 21.67
N ALA A 289 6.72 -2.26 21.39
CA ALA A 289 7.64 -1.76 22.42
C ALA A 289 6.89 -0.92 23.48
N ALA A 290 5.99 -0.04 23.04
CA ALA A 290 5.17 0.78 23.94
C ALA A 290 4.20 -0.05 24.78
N ILE A 291 3.57 -1.08 24.20
CA ILE A 291 2.71 -2.02 24.94
C ILE A 291 3.53 -2.79 25.98
N THR A 292 4.74 -3.23 25.64
CA THR A 292 5.62 -3.96 26.57
C THR A 292 5.97 -3.12 27.82
N GLN A 293 6.17 -1.80 27.65
CA GLN A 293 6.41 -0.88 28.78
C GLN A 293 5.25 -0.85 29.80
N VAL A 294 4.03 -1.07 29.29
CA VAL A 294 2.80 -1.01 30.07
C VAL A 294 2.50 -2.35 30.75
N ILE A 295 2.67 -3.48 30.07
CA ILE A 295 2.30 -4.80 30.59
C ILE A 295 3.31 -5.40 31.59
N SER A 296 4.55 -4.91 31.60
CA SER A 296 5.62 -5.45 32.45
C SER A 296 6.23 -4.41 33.38
N ASN A 297 6.49 -4.82 34.62
CA ASN A 297 7.30 -4.07 35.60
C ASN A 297 8.77 -4.51 35.60
N LYS A 298 9.09 -5.64 34.98
CA LYS A 298 10.46 -6.16 34.89
C LYS A 298 11.27 -5.36 33.88
N ASP A 299 12.58 -5.55 33.91
CA ASP A 299 13.45 -5.17 32.79
C ASP A 299 13.07 -5.99 31.55
N ILE A 300 13.13 -5.35 30.39
CA ILE A 300 12.61 -5.90 29.14
C ILE A 300 13.79 -6.27 28.23
N THR A 301 13.71 -7.44 27.63
CA THR A 301 14.61 -7.86 26.56
C THR A 301 13.79 -8.31 25.35
N HIS A 302 13.95 -7.64 24.22
CA HIS A 302 13.47 -8.16 22.95
C HIS A 302 14.49 -9.13 22.35
N VAL A 303 14.02 -10.31 21.95
CA VAL A 303 14.78 -11.26 21.12
C VAL A 303 14.22 -11.16 19.71
N LEU A 304 14.96 -10.49 18.82
CA LEU A 304 14.56 -10.21 17.45
C LEU A 304 15.15 -11.25 16.51
N VAL A 305 14.34 -12.24 16.13
CA VAL A 305 14.70 -13.24 15.13
C VAL A 305 14.59 -12.64 13.73
N ALA A 306 15.46 -13.06 12.83
CA ALA A 306 15.58 -12.53 11.46
C ALA A 306 15.90 -11.03 11.43
N SER A 307 16.77 -10.55 12.33
CA SER A 307 17.04 -9.12 12.49
C SER A 307 17.59 -8.41 11.23
N ASP A 308 18.21 -9.16 10.32
CA ASP A 308 18.70 -8.79 8.99
C ASP A 308 17.61 -8.81 7.90
N GLU A 309 16.49 -9.47 8.17
CA GLU A 309 15.37 -9.62 7.23
C GLU A 309 14.09 -8.88 7.65
N THR A 310 14.13 -8.14 8.75
CA THR A 310 13.08 -7.18 9.12
C THR A 310 13.30 -5.81 8.44
N GLY A 311 12.45 -4.84 8.77
CA GLY A 311 12.67 -3.45 8.35
C GLY A 311 13.84 -2.82 9.10
N SER A 312 14.65 -2.00 8.44
CA SER A 312 15.87 -1.40 9.03
C SER A 312 15.61 -0.56 10.30
N GLY A 313 14.42 0.00 10.45
CA GLY A 313 14.01 0.75 11.63
C GLY A 313 13.51 -0.10 12.81
N VAL A 314 13.24 -1.40 12.62
CA VAL A 314 12.67 -2.28 13.66
C VAL A 314 13.56 -2.36 14.90
N PRO A 315 14.89 -2.55 14.81
CA PRO A 315 15.76 -2.56 15.98
C PRO A 315 15.68 -1.27 16.82
N ALA A 316 15.61 -0.10 16.18
CA ALA A 316 15.51 1.17 16.88
C ALA A 316 14.12 1.35 17.51
N ALA A 317 13.06 1.02 16.79
CA ALA A 317 11.69 1.06 17.29
C ALA A 317 11.49 0.19 18.54
N LEU A 318 12.07 -1.03 18.56
CA LEU A 318 12.00 -1.94 19.71
C LEU A 318 12.77 -1.44 20.93
N LYS A 319 13.79 -0.61 20.73
CA LYS A 319 14.51 0.07 21.82
C LYS A 319 13.80 1.34 22.30
N GLY A 320 12.66 1.70 21.71
CA GLY A 320 11.99 2.97 22.01
C GLY A 320 12.75 4.18 21.43
N CYS A 321 13.53 4.01 20.37
CA CYS A 321 14.25 5.10 19.71
C CYS A 321 13.53 5.53 18.42
N HIS A 322 13.68 6.80 18.06
CA HIS A 322 13.22 7.33 16.76
C HIS A 322 13.97 6.60 15.62
N PHE A 323 13.23 5.99 14.70
CA PHE A 323 13.82 5.18 13.60
C PHE A 323 13.95 5.94 12.27
N GLU A 324 13.34 7.12 12.17
CA GLU A 324 13.46 8.09 11.07
C GLU A 324 13.42 9.51 11.63
N ASN A 325 13.70 10.52 10.79
CA ASN A 325 13.72 11.94 11.19
C ASN A 325 12.33 12.59 11.25
N ASN A 326 11.27 11.86 10.90
CA ASN A 326 9.90 12.32 11.01
C ASN A 326 9.04 11.19 11.57
N THR A 327 8.07 11.52 12.41
CA THR A 327 7.05 10.56 12.87
C THR A 327 5.94 10.40 11.83
N ALA A 328 5.07 9.39 12.02
CA ALA A 328 3.91 9.20 11.14
C ALA A 328 2.84 10.30 11.22
N LEU A 329 2.87 11.13 12.27
CA LEU A 329 2.06 12.35 12.38
C LEU A 329 2.85 13.60 11.92
N ASN A 330 3.98 13.40 11.23
CA ASN A 330 4.82 14.43 10.66
C ASN A 330 5.50 15.38 11.67
N TYR A 331 5.77 14.92 12.88
CA TYR A 331 6.62 15.66 13.82
C TYR A 331 8.10 15.48 13.43
N PRO A 332 8.89 16.56 13.36
CA PRO A 332 10.33 16.47 13.16
C PRO A 332 11.00 15.91 14.41
N VAL A 333 11.86 14.91 14.24
CA VAL A 333 12.59 14.21 15.30
C VAL A 333 13.98 13.85 14.80
N ASN A 334 14.89 13.44 15.69
CA ASN A 334 16.21 12.98 15.27
C ASN A 334 16.29 11.46 15.35
N LYS A 335 16.63 10.82 14.23
CA LYS A 335 16.84 9.38 14.18
C LYS A 335 17.93 8.94 15.16
N GLY A 336 17.60 7.96 16.00
CA GLY A 336 18.50 7.38 17.02
C GLY A 336 18.21 7.86 18.45
N ASP A 337 17.59 9.04 18.61
CA ASP A 337 17.27 9.58 19.94
C ASP A 337 16.21 8.72 20.65
N LEU A 338 16.29 8.64 21.98
CA LEU A 338 15.31 7.93 22.80
C LEU A 338 13.98 8.70 22.83
N ILE A 339 12.87 8.00 22.59
CA ILE A 339 11.53 8.57 22.65
C ILE A 339 11.15 8.81 24.12
N GLU A 340 10.63 10.00 24.42
CA GLU A 340 10.29 10.42 25.78
C GLU A 340 9.40 9.39 26.51
N GLY A 341 9.81 9.00 27.72
CA GLY A 341 9.04 8.12 28.60
C GLY A 341 9.28 6.61 28.38
N PHE A 342 10.15 6.22 27.44
CA PHE A 342 10.63 4.84 27.37
C PHE A 342 11.65 4.56 28.48
N ARG A 343 11.54 3.39 29.12
CA ARG A 343 12.62 2.83 29.94
C ARG A 343 13.65 2.16 29.04
N ASP A 344 14.86 1.96 29.56
CA ASP A 344 15.89 1.19 28.87
C ASP A 344 15.44 -0.25 28.57
N ILE A 345 15.85 -0.74 27.41
CA ILE A 345 15.45 -2.04 26.86
C ILE A 345 16.68 -2.71 26.24
N ASP A 346 16.86 -3.99 26.55
CA ASP A 346 17.84 -4.82 25.87
C ASP A 346 17.28 -5.37 24.55
N LEU A 347 18.13 -5.44 23.53
CA LEU A 347 17.78 -6.05 22.24
C LEU A 347 18.84 -7.07 21.87
N ILE A 348 18.45 -8.34 21.83
CA ILE A 348 19.24 -9.43 21.28
C ILE A 348 18.80 -9.64 19.83
N LYS A 349 19.76 -9.57 18.91
CA LYS A 349 19.52 -9.78 17.48
C LYS A 349 19.97 -11.19 17.09
N VAL A 350 19.09 -11.94 16.44
CA VAL A 350 19.40 -13.24 15.85
C VAL A 350 19.22 -13.08 14.34
N PRO A 351 20.30 -12.81 13.57
CA PRO A 351 20.21 -12.73 12.11
C PRO A 351 19.97 -14.13 11.51
N PHE A 352 19.45 -14.21 10.29
CA PHE A 352 19.37 -15.45 9.54
C PHE A 352 20.69 -15.83 8.89
N ARG A 353 21.50 -14.84 8.54
CA ARG A 353 22.80 -15.06 7.95
C ARG A 353 23.93 -14.93 8.96
N ASP A 354 24.97 -15.71 8.75
CA ASP A 354 26.21 -15.59 9.50
C ASP A 354 27.08 -14.43 8.99
N GLU A 355 28.29 -14.29 9.53
CA GLU A 355 29.23 -13.23 9.14
C GLU A 355 29.72 -13.39 7.69
N LYS A 356 29.67 -14.58 7.11
CA LYS A 356 30.01 -14.87 5.71
C LYS A 356 28.82 -14.62 4.78
N GLY A 357 27.62 -14.46 5.34
CA GLY A 357 26.37 -14.25 4.62
C GLY A 357 25.66 -15.54 4.23
N GLU A 358 26.12 -16.69 4.72
CA GLU A 358 25.46 -17.98 4.53
C GLU A 358 24.21 -18.07 5.41
N LEU A 359 23.15 -18.69 4.88
CA LEU A 359 21.93 -18.93 5.65
C LEU A 359 22.21 -19.98 6.72
N LYS A 360 21.94 -19.67 7.99
CA LYS A 360 22.08 -20.62 9.09
C LYS A 360 21.01 -21.70 9.00
N SER A 361 21.37 -22.92 9.42
CA SER A 361 20.41 -24.02 9.52
C SER A 361 19.35 -23.75 10.59
N ALA A 362 18.20 -24.40 10.48
CA ALA A 362 17.11 -24.28 11.46
C ALA A 362 17.59 -24.61 12.89
N ASN A 363 18.39 -25.68 13.04
CA ASN A 363 18.92 -26.08 14.35
C ASN A 363 19.84 -25.01 14.95
N GLN A 364 20.73 -24.40 14.16
CA GLN A 364 21.60 -23.32 14.64
C GLN A 364 20.78 -22.11 15.12
N LEU A 365 19.76 -21.71 14.36
CA LEU A 365 18.87 -20.62 14.74
C LEU A 365 18.10 -20.95 16.02
N ASP A 366 17.55 -22.15 16.12
CA ASP A 366 16.80 -22.60 17.28
C ASP A 366 17.67 -22.62 18.55
N ASP A 367 18.91 -23.12 18.45
CA ASP A 367 19.88 -23.12 19.54
C ASP A 367 20.24 -21.69 19.98
N GLU A 368 20.47 -20.77 19.05
CA GLU A 368 20.74 -19.36 19.35
C GLU A 368 19.56 -18.70 20.08
N VAL A 369 18.33 -18.92 19.61
CA VAL A 369 17.13 -18.36 20.22
C VAL A 369 16.92 -18.97 21.62
N PHE A 370 17.06 -20.30 21.76
CA PHE A 370 16.87 -20.98 23.05
C PHE A 370 17.89 -20.51 24.08
N ASN A 371 19.16 -20.37 23.67
CA ASN A 371 20.23 -19.86 24.54
C ASN A 371 19.99 -18.42 24.97
N ALA A 372 19.56 -17.54 24.03
CA ALA A 372 19.22 -16.16 24.33
C ALA A 372 18.08 -16.06 25.36
N ILE A 373 17.01 -16.83 25.15
CA ILE A 373 15.85 -16.85 26.05
C ILE A 373 16.24 -17.44 27.42
N SER A 374 16.93 -18.57 27.46
CA SER A 374 17.37 -19.22 28.70
C SER A 374 18.26 -18.32 29.55
N LYS A 375 19.23 -17.64 28.94
CA LYS A 375 20.12 -16.69 29.63
C LYS A 375 19.34 -15.49 30.18
N THR A 376 18.39 -14.97 29.41
CA THR A 376 17.56 -13.84 29.81
C THR A 376 16.58 -14.22 30.92
N ASN A 377 16.01 -15.42 30.86
CA ASN A 377 15.11 -15.93 31.90
C ASN A 377 15.83 -16.09 33.25
N LYS A 378 17.09 -16.56 33.24
CA LYS A 378 17.95 -16.62 34.44
C LYS A 378 18.20 -15.25 35.08
N GLN A 379 18.09 -14.15 34.33
CA GLN A 379 18.19 -12.79 34.84
C GLN A 379 16.85 -12.26 35.40
N GLY A 380 15.77 -13.05 35.34
CA GLY A 380 14.44 -12.68 35.82
C GLY A 380 13.70 -11.65 34.96
N LYS A 381 14.25 -11.29 33.79
CA LYS A 381 13.72 -10.28 32.87
C LYS A 381 12.44 -10.74 32.16
N HIS A 382 11.67 -9.79 31.65
CA HIS A 382 10.55 -10.07 30.76
C HIS A 382 11.03 -10.13 29.31
N ILE A 383 10.72 -11.24 28.64
CA ILE A 383 11.19 -11.54 27.30
C ILE A 383 10.09 -11.24 26.30
N VAL A 384 10.43 -10.55 25.21
CA VAL A 384 9.56 -10.43 24.06
C VAL A 384 10.23 -11.09 22.87
N LEU A 385 9.75 -12.28 22.52
CA LEU A 385 10.25 -13.05 21.40
C LEU A 385 9.53 -12.63 20.12
N HIS A 386 10.27 -12.14 19.14
CA HIS A 386 9.75 -11.86 17.80
C HIS A 386 10.06 -13.04 16.88
N VAL A 387 9.04 -13.83 16.57
CA VAL A 387 9.05 -14.95 15.64
C VAL A 387 8.84 -14.44 14.22
N MET A 388 9.63 -14.92 13.26
CA MET A 388 9.46 -14.60 11.84
C MET A 388 8.62 -15.70 11.16
N ASP A 389 7.38 -15.38 10.79
CA ASP A 389 6.48 -16.35 10.15
C ASP A 389 6.72 -16.46 8.64
N GLN A 390 7.16 -15.40 7.94
CA GLN A 390 7.82 -15.48 6.64
C GLN A 390 8.59 -14.19 6.37
N SER A 391 9.88 -14.31 6.04
CA SER A 391 10.75 -13.16 5.78
C SER A 391 10.60 -12.60 4.35
N LYS A 392 11.30 -11.50 4.05
CA LYS A 392 11.35 -10.93 2.69
C LYS A 392 12.01 -11.86 1.65
N LEU A 393 12.72 -12.90 2.11
CA LEU A 393 13.35 -13.95 1.32
C LEU A 393 12.63 -15.30 1.43
N GLY A 394 11.57 -15.38 2.26
CA GLY A 394 10.74 -16.57 2.41
C GLY A 394 11.22 -17.58 3.45
N TYR A 395 12.01 -17.15 4.44
CA TYR A 395 12.46 -18.00 5.54
C TYR A 395 11.60 -17.82 6.80
N GLN A 396 11.59 -18.83 7.68
CA GLN A 396 10.80 -18.88 8.92
C GLN A 396 11.69 -19.32 10.08
N SER A 397 11.48 -18.76 11.27
CA SER A 397 12.22 -19.14 12.49
C SER A 397 11.63 -18.44 13.73
N PRO A 398 11.76 -19.02 14.93
CA PRO A 398 12.25 -20.37 15.23
C PRO A 398 11.31 -21.48 14.73
N SER A 399 11.77 -22.73 14.79
CA SER A 399 10.93 -23.89 14.47
C SER A 399 9.80 -24.10 15.49
N GLU A 400 8.78 -24.87 15.10
CA GLU A 400 7.71 -25.25 16.02
C GLU A 400 8.22 -26.13 17.18
N GLU A 401 9.19 -27.01 16.92
CA GLU A 401 9.83 -27.84 17.95
C GLU A 401 10.55 -26.96 18.98
N MET A 402 11.27 -25.93 18.53
CA MET A 402 11.90 -24.96 19.42
C MET A 402 10.86 -24.21 20.26
N MET A 403 9.75 -23.77 19.66
CA MET A 403 8.67 -23.11 20.39
C MET A 403 8.07 -24.02 21.47
N GLN A 404 7.95 -25.33 21.23
CA GLN A 404 7.51 -26.31 22.24
C GLN A 404 8.57 -26.50 23.34
N LYS A 405 9.87 -26.53 22.99
CA LYS A 405 10.97 -26.62 23.97
C LYS A 405 10.96 -25.45 24.97
N LEU A 406 10.48 -24.27 24.58
CA LEU A 406 10.37 -23.13 25.50
C LEU A 406 9.35 -23.36 26.63
N GLU A 407 8.37 -24.23 26.44
CA GLU A 407 7.37 -24.57 27.45
C GLU A 407 7.97 -25.36 28.63
N SER A 408 9.17 -25.96 28.45
CA SER A 408 9.88 -26.65 29.53
C SER A 408 10.69 -25.73 30.45
N LEU A 409 10.71 -24.42 30.21
CA LEU A 409 11.43 -23.46 31.04
C LEU A 409 10.57 -22.98 32.21
N ASP A 410 11.04 -23.20 33.43
CA ASP A 410 10.36 -22.74 34.64
C ASP A 410 10.32 -21.21 34.76
N ASN A 411 9.20 -20.69 35.30
CA ASN A 411 8.99 -19.27 35.63
C ASN A 411 9.21 -18.29 34.46
N LEU A 412 9.04 -18.75 33.22
CA LEU A 412 9.26 -17.97 32.02
C LEU A 412 8.25 -16.81 31.91
N SER A 413 8.75 -15.57 31.99
CA SER A 413 7.94 -14.37 31.72
C SER A 413 8.15 -13.91 30.30
N MET A 414 7.25 -14.30 29.39
CA MET A 414 7.43 -14.06 27.95
C MET A 414 6.14 -13.63 27.25
N GLN A 415 6.26 -12.73 26.27
CA GLN A 415 5.26 -12.45 25.25
C GLN A 415 5.84 -12.80 23.88
N VAL A 416 5.09 -13.57 23.08
CA VAL A 416 5.47 -13.90 21.71
C VAL A 416 4.76 -12.96 20.75
N ILE A 417 5.52 -12.42 19.80
CA ILE A 417 5.07 -11.64 18.66
C ILE A 417 5.39 -12.42 17.40
N VAL A 418 4.39 -12.67 16.57
CA VAL A 418 4.59 -13.25 15.25
C VAL A 418 4.64 -12.12 14.22
N ASP A 419 5.81 -11.89 13.63
CA ASP A 419 5.97 -11.06 12.44
C ASP A 419 5.45 -11.85 11.22
N ALA A 420 4.17 -11.66 10.93
CA ALA A 420 3.50 -12.15 9.73
C ALA A 420 3.31 -11.02 8.72
N ALA A 421 4.25 -10.07 8.64
CA ALA A 421 4.09 -8.91 7.77
C ALA A 421 3.99 -9.29 6.29
N GLN A 422 4.59 -10.40 5.84
CA GLN A 422 4.40 -10.94 4.48
C GLN A 422 2.96 -11.40 4.21
N LEU A 423 2.27 -11.85 5.26
CA LEU A 423 0.87 -12.26 5.27
C LEU A 423 0.53 -13.32 4.20
N ARG A 424 1.44 -14.29 4.05
CA ARG A 424 1.31 -15.47 3.19
C ARG A 424 0.75 -16.63 4.02
N LEU A 425 -0.38 -16.35 4.66
CA LEU A 425 -1.06 -17.19 5.64
C LEU A 425 -2.53 -17.35 5.29
N ASP A 426 -3.10 -18.48 5.70
CA ASP A 426 -4.55 -18.68 5.72
C ASP A 426 -5.13 -18.21 7.07
N ALA A 427 -6.46 -18.02 7.09
CA ALA A 427 -7.17 -17.56 8.28
C ALA A 427 -6.95 -18.47 9.51
N THR A 428 -6.78 -19.77 9.28
CA THR A 428 -6.52 -20.78 10.31
C THR A 428 -5.17 -20.58 10.98
N ASP A 429 -4.14 -20.20 10.25
CA ASP A 429 -2.79 -19.97 10.81
C ASP A 429 -2.81 -18.80 11.80
N ILE A 430 -3.46 -17.70 11.41
CA ILE A 430 -3.61 -16.51 12.27
C ILE A 430 -4.40 -16.85 13.53
N GLN A 431 -5.49 -17.61 13.40
CA GLN A 431 -6.27 -18.08 14.55
C GLN A 431 -5.44 -18.97 15.48
N ASN A 432 -4.63 -19.89 14.95
CA ASN A 432 -3.76 -20.76 15.74
C ASN A 432 -2.77 -19.95 16.58
N TYR A 433 -2.18 -18.88 16.02
CA TYR A 433 -1.31 -17.98 16.78
C TYR A 433 -2.05 -17.24 17.89
N LEU A 434 -3.21 -16.66 17.57
CA LEU A 434 -3.99 -15.90 18.56
C LEU A 434 -4.49 -16.81 19.70
N ASN A 435 -4.88 -18.06 19.39
CA ASN A 435 -5.30 -19.04 20.38
C ASN A 435 -4.17 -19.44 21.35
N ARG A 436 -2.91 -19.37 20.90
CA ARG A 436 -1.72 -19.55 21.75
C ARG A 436 -1.35 -18.30 22.57
N GLY A 437 -2.14 -17.22 22.46
CA GLY A 437 -1.88 -15.96 23.15
C GLY A 437 -0.79 -15.11 22.49
N PHE A 438 -0.42 -15.41 21.23
CA PHE A 438 0.59 -14.64 20.51
C PHE A 438 -0.04 -13.39 19.87
N ILE A 439 0.70 -12.29 19.84
CA ILE A 439 0.32 -11.10 19.08
C ILE A 439 0.79 -11.30 17.64
N VAL A 440 -0.03 -10.95 16.65
CA VAL A 440 0.34 -11.09 15.22
C VAL A 440 0.47 -9.71 14.59
N SER A 441 1.63 -9.42 14.00
CA SER A 441 1.83 -8.23 13.16
C SER A 441 1.60 -8.57 11.70
N VAL A 442 0.77 -7.77 11.02
CA VAL A 442 0.37 -8.02 9.63
C VAL A 442 0.52 -6.76 8.78
N THR A 443 0.65 -6.93 7.46
CA THR A 443 0.54 -5.80 6.52
C THR A 443 -0.38 -6.13 5.35
N GLY A 444 -1.15 -5.14 4.90
CA GLY A 444 -1.97 -5.24 3.68
C GLY A 444 -1.16 -5.10 2.39
N SER A 445 0.05 -4.55 2.46
CA SER A 445 0.80 -4.07 1.28
C SER A 445 1.65 -5.09 0.54
N LYS A 446 1.79 -6.30 1.10
CA LYS A 446 2.68 -7.33 0.59
C LYS A 446 1.93 -8.36 -0.23
N TYR A 447 1.68 -9.56 0.31
CA TYR A 447 1.01 -10.63 -0.45
C TYR A 447 -0.34 -10.20 -1.02
N PHE A 448 -1.16 -9.51 -0.23
CA PHE A 448 -2.49 -9.06 -0.65
C PHE A 448 -2.49 -7.82 -1.55
N THR A 449 -1.32 -7.28 -1.92
CA THR A 449 -1.15 -6.22 -2.92
C THR A 449 -1.92 -4.92 -2.64
N GLY A 450 -2.22 -4.65 -1.37
CA GLY A 450 -2.69 -3.34 -0.94
C GLY A 450 -1.60 -2.26 -1.10
N PRO A 451 -1.95 -0.98 -0.94
CA PRO A 451 -0.98 0.11 -0.96
C PRO A 451 0.03 0.01 0.20
N PRO A 452 1.30 0.42 0.00
CA PRO A 452 2.34 0.43 1.04
C PRO A 452 1.91 1.25 2.25
N TYR A 453 2.40 0.94 3.45
CA TYR A 453 2.00 1.59 4.72
C TYR A 453 0.60 1.21 5.23
N SER A 454 0.25 -0.08 5.17
CA SER A 454 -0.98 -0.63 5.74
C SER A 454 -0.63 -1.69 6.81
N GLY A 455 -0.05 -1.27 7.93
CA GLY A 455 0.33 -2.15 9.05
C GLY A 455 -0.79 -2.34 10.08
N ALA A 456 -0.79 -3.45 10.80
CA ALA A 456 -1.67 -3.66 11.94
C ALA A 456 -1.08 -4.67 12.95
N LEU A 457 -1.54 -4.56 14.18
CA LEU A 457 -1.37 -5.57 15.22
C LEU A 457 -2.72 -6.21 15.52
N ILE A 458 -2.75 -7.54 15.58
CA ILE A 458 -3.90 -8.32 16.03
C ILE A 458 -3.52 -8.92 17.38
N LEU A 459 -4.28 -8.57 18.42
CA LEU A 459 -4.03 -8.99 19.79
C LEU A 459 -5.11 -9.95 20.26
N PRO A 460 -4.72 -11.07 20.89
CA PRO A 460 -5.67 -12.01 21.46
C PRO A 460 -6.30 -11.45 22.74
N GLN A 461 -7.45 -12.00 23.12
CA GLN A 461 -8.23 -11.52 24.26
C GLN A 461 -7.43 -11.51 25.57
N CYS A 462 -6.57 -12.53 25.80
CA CYS A 462 -5.76 -12.62 27.03
C CYS A 462 -4.83 -11.41 27.20
N VAL A 463 -4.15 -11.00 26.12
CA VAL A 463 -3.27 -9.82 26.11
C VAL A 463 -4.08 -8.54 26.28
N SER A 464 -5.22 -8.41 25.59
CA SER A 464 -6.08 -7.24 25.76
C SER A 464 -6.60 -7.10 27.20
N LYS A 465 -6.99 -8.21 27.85
CA LYS A 465 -7.42 -8.21 29.26
C LYS A 465 -6.29 -7.77 30.20
N LEU A 466 -5.06 -8.21 29.94
CA LEU A 466 -3.88 -7.79 30.70
C LEU A 466 -3.62 -6.28 30.53
N ILE A 467 -3.71 -5.75 29.31
CA ILE A 467 -3.50 -4.32 29.06
C ILE A 467 -4.60 -3.46 29.70
N SER A 468 -5.85 -3.93 29.69
CA SER A 468 -6.96 -3.22 30.33
C SER A 468 -6.88 -3.23 31.87
N SER A 469 -6.19 -4.18 32.49
CA SER A 469 -6.10 -4.27 33.95
C SER A 469 -4.99 -3.39 34.56
N VAL A 470 -4.02 -2.96 33.75
CA VAL A 470 -2.92 -2.11 34.21
C VAL A 470 -3.29 -0.63 34.21
N LYS A 471 -2.82 0.09 35.23
CA LYS A 471 -3.06 1.53 35.41
C LYS A 471 -2.00 2.44 34.79
N LYS A 472 -0.93 1.85 34.22
CA LYS A 472 0.13 2.60 33.55
C LYS A 472 -0.35 3.21 32.25
N THR A 473 0.21 4.36 31.91
CA THR A 473 0.05 5.00 30.60
C THR A 473 1.15 4.57 29.64
N LEU A 474 0.90 4.66 28.34
CA LEU A 474 1.95 4.52 27.33
C LEU A 474 3.07 5.57 27.52
N PRO A 475 4.30 5.31 27.02
CA PRO A 475 5.36 6.31 26.97
C PRO A 475 4.91 7.62 26.33
N LYS A 476 5.25 8.76 26.95
CA LYS A 476 4.73 10.08 26.58
C LYS A 476 5.02 10.47 25.13
N GLY A 477 6.21 10.17 24.61
CA GLY A 477 6.60 10.53 23.25
C GLY A 477 5.81 9.80 22.16
N ILE A 478 5.08 8.72 22.49
CA ILE A 478 4.22 8.00 21.53
C ILE A 478 3.04 8.85 21.05
N THR A 479 2.66 9.90 21.78
CA THR A 479 1.66 10.88 21.35
C THR A 479 2.01 11.56 20.02
N GLN A 480 3.30 11.63 19.67
CA GLN A 480 3.78 12.18 18.39
C GLN A 480 3.71 11.17 17.23
N TYR A 481 3.39 9.90 17.50
CA TYR A 481 3.37 8.82 16.50
C TYR A 481 1.96 8.33 16.18
N PHE A 482 1.07 8.22 17.18
CA PHE A 482 -0.21 7.55 17.00
C PHE A 482 -1.38 8.38 17.53
N ASN A 483 -2.53 8.22 16.85
CA ASN A 483 -3.79 8.78 17.28
C ASN A 483 -4.54 7.81 18.19
N ARG A 484 -5.34 8.34 19.12
CA ARG A 484 -6.21 7.55 19.99
C ARG A 484 -7.16 6.63 19.22
N SER A 485 -7.64 7.08 18.06
CA SER A 485 -8.63 6.36 17.22
C SER A 485 -8.13 5.02 16.66
N ASP A 486 -6.82 4.85 16.57
CA ASP A 486 -6.20 3.63 16.02
C ASP A 486 -6.14 2.51 17.06
N TRP A 487 -6.29 2.84 18.35
CA TRP A 487 -6.18 1.94 19.49
C TRP A 487 -7.54 1.53 20.06
N PRO A 488 -7.68 0.35 20.70
CA PRO A 488 -8.93 -0.08 21.34
C PRO A 488 -9.46 0.94 22.34
N THR A 489 -10.77 1.22 22.30
CA THR A 489 -11.42 2.20 23.18
C THR A 489 -11.37 1.79 24.65
N ALA A 490 -11.38 0.48 24.94
CA ALA A 490 -11.31 -0.08 26.30
C ALA A 490 -9.93 0.07 26.98
N TRP A 491 -8.90 0.53 26.27
CA TRP A 491 -7.54 0.62 26.81
C TRP A 491 -7.29 2.00 27.42
N GLY A 492 -7.36 2.08 28.75
CA GLY A 492 -7.11 3.32 29.49
C GLY A 492 -5.69 3.88 29.29
N CYS A 493 -4.70 3.00 29.10
CA CYS A 493 -3.30 3.38 28.88
C CYS A 493 -3.08 4.24 27.61
N ALA A 494 -4.01 4.16 26.65
CA ALA A 494 -3.96 4.88 25.38
C ALA A 494 -4.71 6.23 25.42
N ASN A 495 -5.38 6.59 26.52
CA ASN A 495 -6.21 7.80 26.61
C ASN A 495 -5.44 9.12 26.44
N ASN A 496 -4.12 9.10 26.66
CA ASN A 496 -3.27 10.29 26.50
C ASN A 496 -2.73 10.45 25.07
N LEU A 497 -3.02 9.51 24.16
CA LEU A 497 -2.63 9.64 22.75
C LEU A 497 -3.32 10.83 22.09
N SER A 498 -2.71 11.36 21.03
CA SER A 498 -3.23 12.50 20.30
C SER A 498 -4.63 12.23 19.75
N GLU A 499 -5.52 13.20 19.85
CA GLU A 499 -6.79 13.19 19.14
C GLU A 499 -6.51 13.40 17.65
N GLY A 500 -7.17 12.64 16.79
CA GLY A 500 -6.94 12.70 15.35
C GLY A 500 -7.32 11.40 14.66
N TYR A 501 -7.13 11.37 13.35
CA TYR A 501 -7.45 10.22 12.51
C TYR A 501 -6.44 10.08 11.39
N ASN A 502 -5.96 8.87 11.15
CA ASN A 502 -5.08 8.59 10.02
C ASN A 502 -5.89 8.10 8.82
N PHE A 503 -6.53 9.03 8.10
CA PHE A 503 -7.33 8.68 6.92
C PHE A 503 -6.51 7.98 5.84
N GLY A 504 -5.22 8.30 5.71
CA GLY A 504 -4.36 7.59 4.77
C GLY A 504 -4.25 6.12 5.10
N SER A 505 -3.96 5.78 6.36
CA SER A 505 -3.97 4.39 6.85
C SER A 505 -5.31 3.71 6.59
N TYR A 506 -6.43 4.39 6.87
CA TYR A 506 -7.78 3.82 6.66
C TYR A 506 -8.07 3.55 5.18
N MET A 507 -7.69 4.45 4.27
CA MET A 507 -7.88 4.25 2.82
C MET A 507 -7.01 3.12 2.28
N ARG A 508 -5.77 2.98 2.79
CA ARG A 508 -4.89 1.88 2.42
C ARG A 508 -5.37 0.53 2.94
N TRP A 509 -5.87 0.48 4.19
CA TRP A 509 -6.49 -0.72 4.75
C TRP A 509 -7.77 -1.10 4.02
N ASN A 510 -8.61 -0.13 3.65
CA ASN A 510 -9.77 -0.40 2.81
C ASN A 510 -9.36 -1.05 1.48
N ALA A 511 -8.35 -0.50 0.78
CA ALA A 511 -7.85 -1.08 -0.46
C ALA A 511 -7.30 -2.51 -0.27
N ALA A 512 -6.55 -2.76 0.81
CA ALA A 512 -6.05 -4.09 1.13
C ALA A 512 -7.16 -5.10 1.44
N ILE A 513 -8.15 -4.71 2.26
CA ILE A 513 -9.33 -5.52 2.61
C ILE A 513 -10.14 -5.88 1.37
N VAL A 514 -10.29 -4.96 0.42
CA VAL A 514 -10.97 -5.20 -0.85
C VAL A 514 -10.25 -6.28 -1.67
N GLU A 515 -8.92 -6.27 -1.72
CA GLU A 515 -8.15 -7.31 -2.42
C GLU A 515 -8.18 -8.65 -1.68
N MET A 516 -8.13 -8.62 -0.34
CA MET A 516 -8.30 -9.82 0.49
C MET A 516 -9.65 -10.48 0.22
N ASP A 517 -10.76 -9.74 0.28
CA ASP A 517 -12.09 -10.25 -0.02
C ASP A 517 -12.17 -10.84 -1.44
N ARG A 518 -11.58 -10.16 -2.43
CA ARG A 518 -11.53 -10.65 -3.82
C ARG A 518 -10.73 -11.96 -3.93
N TYR A 519 -9.58 -12.05 -3.26
CA TYR A 519 -8.78 -13.27 -3.20
C TYR A 519 -9.53 -14.42 -2.54
N PHE A 520 -10.14 -14.17 -1.38
CA PHE A 520 -10.83 -15.19 -0.60
C PHE A 520 -12.11 -15.72 -1.28
N LYS A 521 -12.68 -14.96 -2.24
CA LYS A 521 -13.77 -15.41 -3.12
C LYS A 521 -13.36 -16.44 -4.17
N THR A 522 -12.07 -16.61 -4.44
CA THR A 522 -11.58 -17.71 -5.28
C THR A 522 -11.65 -19.01 -4.48
N PRO A 523 -12.34 -20.06 -4.96
CA PRO A 523 -12.43 -21.34 -4.26
C PRO A 523 -11.04 -21.88 -3.90
N ILE A 524 -10.90 -22.47 -2.71
CA ILE A 524 -9.61 -22.89 -2.14
C ILE A 524 -8.83 -23.84 -3.06
N LEU A 525 -9.52 -24.79 -3.71
CA LEU A 525 -8.89 -25.71 -4.67
C LEU A 525 -8.23 -24.96 -5.83
N TYR A 526 -8.99 -24.10 -6.52
CA TYR A 526 -8.48 -23.37 -7.69
C TYR A 526 -7.42 -22.35 -7.30
N ARG A 527 -7.57 -21.71 -6.13
CA ARG A 527 -6.56 -20.84 -5.57
C ARG A 527 -5.24 -21.60 -5.43
N ASN A 528 -5.23 -22.73 -4.73
CA ASN A 528 -4.00 -23.47 -4.49
C ASN A 528 -3.41 -24.07 -5.78
N MET A 529 -4.25 -24.62 -6.67
CA MET A 529 -3.79 -25.07 -8.00
C MET A 529 -3.18 -23.94 -8.82
N GLY A 530 -3.79 -22.75 -8.80
CA GLY A 530 -3.28 -21.59 -9.53
C GLY A 530 -1.99 -21.03 -8.93
N ILE A 531 -1.86 -21.05 -7.60
CA ILE A 531 -0.62 -20.71 -6.89
C ILE A 531 0.48 -21.67 -7.33
N GLU A 532 0.27 -22.98 -7.20
CA GLU A 532 1.23 -24.02 -7.59
C GLU A 532 1.66 -23.89 -9.05
N MET A 533 0.68 -23.81 -9.96
CA MET A 533 0.94 -23.67 -11.38
C MET A 533 1.85 -22.47 -11.67
N PHE A 534 1.54 -21.30 -11.10
CA PHE A 534 2.34 -20.09 -11.28
C PHE A 534 3.72 -20.19 -10.62
N CYS A 535 3.79 -20.69 -9.40
CA CYS A 535 5.03 -20.77 -8.64
C CYS A 535 6.02 -21.76 -9.26
N ASN A 536 5.55 -22.93 -9.71
CA ASN A 536 6.39 -23.89 -10.43
C ASN A 536 6.98 -23.28 -11.70
N PHE A 537 6.16 -22.55 -12.48
CA PHE A 537 6.66 -21.84 -13.66
C PHE A 537 7.73 -20.80 -13.35
N VAL A 538 7.57 -20.02 -12.27
CA VAL A 538 8.57 -19.03 -11.84
C VAL A 538 9.88 -19.72 -11.44
N GLU A 539 9.78 -20.81 -10.67
CA GLU A 539 10.93 -21.59 -10.24
C GLU A 539 11.71 -22.14 -11.44
N ASP A 540 11.02 -22.83 -12.36
CA ASP A 540 11.62 -23.40 -13.56
C ASP A 540 12.26 -22.31 -14.42
N SER A 541 11.56 -21.19 -14.63
CA SER A 541 12.08 -20.05 -15.41
C SER A 541 13.34 -19.44 -14.82
N ILE A 542 13.47 -19.39 -13.49
CA ILE A 542 14.69 -18.90 -12.83
C ILE A 542 15.81 -19.93 -12.96
N LYS A 543 15.53 -21.22 -12.77
CA LYS A 543 16.51 -22.31 -12.89
C LYS A 543 17.04 -22.47 -14.32
N GLU A 544 16.22 -22.21 -15.34
CA GLU A 544 16.61 -22.27 -16.76
C GLU A 544 17.45 -21.07 -17.21
N ALA A 545 17.34 -19.92 -16.54
CA ALA A 545 18.06 -18.71 -16.90
C ALA A 545 19.49 -18.74 -16.35
N SER A 546 20.48 -19.03 -17.21
CA SER A 546 21.91 -19.14 -16.82
C SER A 546 22.52 -17.91 -16.12
N PHE A 547 21.92 -16.73 -16.29
CA PHE A 547 22.33 -15.48 -15.64
C PHE A 547 21.62 -15.22 -14.30
N LEU A 548 20.78 -16.14 -13.82
CA LEU A 548 20.11 -16.08 -12.52
C LEU A 548 20.54 -17.27 -11.66
N GLU A 549 20.86 -17.01 -10.39
CA GLU A 549 21.21 -18.07 -9.44
C GLU A 549 20.24 -18.05 -8.25
N PRO A 550 19.36 -19.05 -8.08
CA PRO A 550 18.42 -19.09 -6.96
C PRO A 550 19.14 -19.28 -5.62
N ILE A 551 18.69 -18.59 -4.58
CA ILE A 551 19.26 -18.74 -3.21
C ILE A 551 18.38 -19.56 -2.26
N PHE A 552 17.42 -20.27 -2.84
CA PHE A 552 16.52 -21.17 -2.15
C PHE A 552 16.87 -22.60 -2.57
N GLY A 553 16.94 -23.52 -1.60
CA GLY A 553 17.15 -24.94 -1.89
C GLY A 553 15.88 -25.62 -2.40
N ASP A 554 16.02 -26.88 -2.83
CA ASP A 554 14.90 -27.77 -3.20
C ASP A 554 14.03 -28.19 -2.00
N GLU A 555 14.27 -27.64 -0.81
CA GLU A 555 13.62 -27.93 0.48
C GLU A 555 12.11 -27.66 0.51
N ALA A 556 11.53 -27.05 -0.54
CA ALA A 556 10.09 -26.83 -0.65
C ALA A 556 9.26 -28.10 -0.94
N LYS A 557 9.88 -29.28 -0.95
CA LYS A 557 9.18 -30.57 -0.97
C LYS A 557 9.34 -31.29 0.36
N THR A 558 8.93 -30.68 1.48
CA THR A 558 8.36 -31.54 2.53
C THR A 558 7.26 -32.35 1.85
N ASN A 559 7.31 -33.68 1.95
CA ASN A 559 6.36 -34.60 1.30
C ASN A 559 4.92 -34.28 1.75
N SER A 560 4.31 -33.27 1.12
CA SER A 560 3.01 -32.71 1.48
C SER A 560 1.86 -33.60 1.04
N TYR A 561 2.13 -34.64 0.25
CA TYR A 561 1.17 -35.72 -0.01
C TYR A 561 0.63 -36.34 1.30
N ASN A 562 1.42 -36.33 2.39
CA ASN A 562 1.02 -36.85 3.70
C ASN A 562 0.77 -35.75 4.76
N SER A 563 0.96 -34.46 4.44
CA SER A 563 0.64 -33.39 5.39
C SER A 563 -0.86 -33.13 5.39
N LYS A 564 -1.49 -33.13 6.57
CA LYS A 564 -2.93 -32.89 6.72
C LYS A 564 -3.36 -31.48 6.29
N ASP A 565 -2.43 -30.53 6.20
CA ASP A 565 -2.71 -29.12 5.95
C ASP A 565 -2.20 -28.68 4.56
N PHE A 566 -3.14 -28.40 3.66
CA PHE A 566 -2.88 -27.82 2.34
C PHE A 566 -3.31 -26.36 2.29
N GLY A 567 -2.33 -25.43 2.26
CA GLY A 567 -2.55 -23.99 2.35
C GLY A 567 -1.35 -23.20 1.85
N ILE A 568 -1.52 -21.88 1.67
CA ILE A 568 -0.48 -21.03 1.06
C ILE A 568 0.83 -21.02 1.86
N ARG A 569 0.73 -21.20 3.18
CA ARG A 569 1.86 -21.24 4.10
C ARG A 569 2.93 -22.26 3.70
N ASN A 570 2.50 -23.36 3.09
CA ASN A 570 3.35 -24.49 2.71
C ASN A 570 3.86 -24.39 1.26
N ILE A 571 3.50 -23.34 0.52
CA ILE A 571 3.91 -23.14 -0.88
C ILE A 571 4.92 -22.01 -0.94
N ARG A 572 6.06 -22.25 -1.61
CA ARG A 572 7.03 -21.17 -1.89
C ARG A 572 6.40 -20.15 -2.84
N THR A 573 6.35 -18.90 -2.41
CA THR A 573 5.73 -17.80 -3.18
C THR A 573 6.63 -16.58 -3.34
N ILE A 574 7.88 -16.67 -2.85
CA ILE A 574 8.94 -15.68 -3.01
C ILE A 574 10.15 -16.42 -3.59
N PHE A 575 10.64 -15.96 -4.74
CA PHE A 575 11.75 -16.58 -5.47
C PHE A 575 12.93 -15.59 -5.58
N PRO A 576 13.81 -15.58 -4.57
CA PRO A 576 15.01 -14.76 -4.58
C PRO A 576 16.15 -15.37 -5.41
N PHE A 577 16.86 -14.52 -6.16
CA PHE A 577 17.97 -14.92 -7.00
C PHE A 577 19.06 -13.85 -7.10
N PHE A 578 20.31 -14.28 -7.20
CA PHE A 578 21.43 -13.47 -7.66
C PHE A 578 21.37 -13.25 -9.17
N ILE A 579 22.05 -12.21 -9.62
CA ILE A 579 22.22 -11.90 -11.04
C ILE A 579 23.69 -12.10 -11.39
N LEU A 580 23.95 -12.95 -12.37
CA LEU A 580 25.27 -13.27 -12.87
C LEU A 580 25.51 -12.59 -14.22
N LYS A 581 26.76 -12.21 -14.48
CA LYS A 581 27.25 -11.82 -15.80
C LYS A 581 28.59 -12.50 -16.02
N ASN A 582 28.71 -13.29 -17.09
CA ASN A 582 29.89 -14.11 -17.36
C ASN A 582 30.27 -15.03 -16.18
N ASN A 583 29.28 -15.64 -15.51
CA ASN A 583 29.42 -16.46 -14.30
C ASN A 583 29.97 -15.72 -13.07
N GLU A 584 30.03 -14.39 -13.09
CA GLU A 584 30.36 -13.57 -11.92
C GLU A 584 29.13 -12.85 -11.39
N VAL A 585 28.97 -12.84 -10.07
CA VAL A 585 27.86 -12.14 -9.43
C VAL A 585 27.98 -10.62 -9.61
N LEU A 586 26.87 -9.96 -9.92
CA LEU A 586 26.87 -8.50 -10.01
C LEU A 586 27.08 -7.85 -8.64
N PRO A 587 27.86 -6.75 -8.55
CA PRO A 587 28.01 -5.98 -7.32
C PRO A 587 26.70 -5.23 -6.97
N VAL A 588 26.55 -4.91 -5.69
CA VAL A 588 25.36 -4.24 -5.10
C VAL A 588 24.84 -3.08 -5.96
N GLU A 589 25.72 -2.15 -6.37
CA GLU A 589 25.32 -0.95 -7.09
C GLU A 589 24.80 -1.25 -8.50
N LYS A 590 25.36 -2.25 -9.19
CA LYS A 590 24.85 -2.69 -10.50
C LYS A 590 23.49 -3.37 -10.38
N VAL A 591 23.26 -4.18 -9.35
CA VAL A 591 21.94 -4.79 -9.09
C VAL A 591 20.89 -3.74 -8.77
N LYS A 592 21.22 -2.74 -7.94
CA LYS A 592 20.32 -1.61 -7.67
C LYS A 592 19.99 -0.81 -8.93
N LYS A 593 21.00 -0.54 -9.77
CA LYS A 593 20.81 0.15 -11.06
C LYS A 593 19.93 -0.68 -12.01
N LEU A 594 20.18 -1.98 -12.11
CA LEU A 594 19.37 -2.90 -12.89
C LEU A 594 17.90 -2.90 -12.42
N TYR A 595 17.65 -2.93 -11.11
CA TYR A 595 16.30 -2.82 -10.56
C TYR A 595 15.57 -1.54 -10.99
N LEU A 596 16.26 -0.39 -10.97
CA LEU A 596 15.69 0.88 -11.43
C LEU A 596 15.39 0.87 -12.94
N LEU A 597 16.31 0.34 -13.75
CA LEU A 597 16.16 0.22 -15.20
C LEU A 597 15.01 -0.73 -15.58
N LEU A 598 14.88 -1.84 -14.86
CA LEU A 598 13.82 -2.82 -15.03
C LEU A 598 12.44 -2.17 -14.87
N ASN A 599 12.31 -1.25 -13.90
CA ASN A 599 11.09 -0.50 -13.62
C ASN A 599 10.88 0.75 -14.51
N SER A 600 11.81 1.06 -15.40
CA SER A 600 11.81 2.23 -16.28
C SER A 600 11.46 1.87 -17.73
N ASP A 601 11.07 2.89 -18.51
CA ASP A 601 10.91 2.77 -19.96
C ASP A 601 12.27 3.06 -20.62
N LEU A 602 12.86 2.07 -21.29
CA LEU A 602 14.16 2.19 -21.93
C LEU A 602 14.04 2.34 -23.45
N SER A 603 12.83 2.49 -24.00
CA SER A 603 12.58 2.42 -25.45
C SER A 603 13.41 3.42 -26.26
N ASP A 604 13.64 4.64 -25.76
CA ASP A 604 14.44 5.67 -26.43
C ASP A 604 15.90 5.27 -26.63
N GLN A 605 16.47 4.49 -25.70
CA GLN A 605 17.86 3.98 -25.79
C GLN A 605 18.00 2.90 -26.87
N PHE A 606 16.89 2.26 -27.24
CA PHE A 606 16.83 1.19 -28.23
C PHE A 606 16.10 1.61 -29.51
N LYS A 607 15.89 2.91 -29.77
CA LYS A 607 15.08 3.43 -30.89
C LYS A 607 15.49 2.90 -32.28
N ASP A 608 16.76 2.54 -32.44
CA ASP A 608 17.34 2.04 -33.69
C ASP A 608 17.34 0.49 -33.77
N SER A 609 16.81 -0.19 -32.75
CA SER A 609 16.69 -1.65 -32.67
C SER A 609 15.39 -2.17 -33.30
N PRO A 610 15.26 -3.49 -33.55
CA PRO A 610 13.99 -4.08 -33.98
C PRO A 610 12.84 -3.76 -33.00
N LEU A 611 11.63 -3.59 -33.54
CA LEU A 611 10.43 -3.21 -32.76
C LEU A 611 10.17 -4.12 -31.54
N LYS A 612 10.53 -5.39 -31.63
CA LYS A 612 10.42 -6.35 -30.51
C LYS A 612 11.32 -5.94 -29.34
N THR A 613 12.55 -5.51 -29.61
CA THR A 613 13.51 -5.02 -28.61
C THR A 613 13.03 -3.71 -28.00
N ILE A 614 12.54 -2.77 -28.81
CA ILE A 614 11.96 -1.50 -28.33
C ILE A 614 10.80 -1.77 -27.37
N ARG A 615 9.90 -2.70 -27.71
CA ARG A 615 8.77 -3.08 -26.85
C ARG A 615 9.22 -3.74 -25.55
N LEU A 616 10.23 -4.61 -25.60
CA LEU A 616 10.81 -5.26 -24.42
C LEU A 616 11.48 -4.21 -23.50
N ALA A 617 12.30 -3.33 -24.06
CA ALA A 617 12.98 -2.24 -23.37
C ALA A 617 11.98 -1.28 -22.69
N GLY A 618 10.88 -0.94 -23.37
CA GLY A 618 9.85 -0.06 -22.83
C GLY A 618 8.90 -0.70 -21.81
N GLN A 619 8.85 -2.03 -21.72
CA GLN A 619 7.97 -2.71 -20.76
C GLN A 619 8.43 -2.46 -19.33
N LYS A 620 7.62 -1.78 -18.51
CA LYS A 620 7.92 -1.55 -17.10
C LYS A 620 7.72 -2.85 -16.32
N CYS A 621 8.74 -3.25 -15.56
CA CYS A 621 8.76 -4.48 -14.79
C CYS A 621 9.09 -4.13 -13.34
N HIS A 622 8.15 -4.36 -12.43
CA HIS A 622 8.30 -4.08 -11.00
C HIS A 622 8.33 -5.38 -10.21
N ILE A 623 9.52 -5.76 -9.73
CA ILE A 623 9.74 -6.94 -8.89
C ILE A 623 10.28 -6.51 -7.52
N GLY A 624 10.64 -7.45 -6.65
CA GLY A 624 11.15 -7.13 -5.30
C GLY A 624 12.41 -6.27 -5.34
N GLN A 625 12.42 -5.16 -4.58
CA GLN A 625 13.55 -4.22 -4.46
C GLN A 625 14.84 -4.87 -3.97
N ALA A 626 15.98 -4.56 -4.59
CA ALA A 626 17.30 -5.15 -4.23
C ALA A 626 17.54 -5.29 -2.71
N VAL A 627 17.94 -6.49 -2.29
CA VAL A 627 18.34 -6.81 -0.91
C VAL A 627 19.81 -7.17 -0.92
N ASN A 628 20.62 -6.47 -0.13
CA ASN A 628 22.05 -6.77 0.00
C ASN A 628 22.22 -8.15 0.64
N VAL A 629 22.98 -9.02 -0.03
CA VAL A 629 23.32 -10.38 0.43
C VAL A 629 24.73 -10.68 -0.05
N LYS A 630 25.57 -11.24 0.82
CA LYS A 630 26.91 -11.66 0.43
C LYS A 630 26.83 -12.93 -0.44
N TYR A 631 27.69 -13.03 -1.44
CA TYR A 631 27.81 -14.17 -2.34
C TYR A 631 29.12 -14.91 -2.04
N GLY A 632 29.04 -16.22 -1.79
CA GLY A 632 30.19 -17.06 -1.45
C GLY A 632 30.99 -16.55 -0.24
N ASN A 633 32.32 -16.71 -0.31
CA ASN A 633 33.29 -16.28 0.72
C ASN A 633 33.48 -14.73 0.74
N ASP A 634 32.39 -13.97 0.96
CA ASP A 634 32.35 -12.53 1.29
C ASP A 634 32.26 -11.51 0.13
N ILE A 635 31.80 -11.91 -1.07
CA ILE A 635 31.57 -10.95 -2.16
C ILE A 635 30.29 -10.14 -1.88
N GLN A 636 30.41 -8.81 -1.79
CA GLN A 636 29.26 -7.93 -1.59
C GLN A 636 28.38 -7.86 -2.84
N SER A 637 27.16 -8.39 -2.74
CA SER A 637 26.18 -8.39 -3.83
C SER A 637 24.77 -8.08 -3.31
N ALA A 638 23.80 -8.10 -4.21
CA ALA A 638 22.39 -8.01 -3.89
C ALA A 638 21.58 -8.96 -4.76
N ILE A 639 20.42 -9.36 -4.25
CA ILE A 639 19.46 -10.22 -4.95
C ILE A 639 18.21 -9.45 -5.34
N LEU A 640 17.53 -9.91 -6.38
CA LEU A 640 16.15 -9.53 -6.69
C LEU A 640 15.21 -10.70 -6.38
N ARG A 641 13.91 -10.42 -6.35
CA ARG A 641 12.90 -11.45 -6.11
C ARG A 641 11.71 -11.30 -7.05
N ILE A 642 11.27 -12.40 -7.64
CA ILE A 642 9.93 -12.51 -8.21
C ILE A 642 9.02 -13.08 -7.13
N SER A 643 7.89 -12.42 -6.85
CA SER A 643 7.01 -12.79 -5.75
C SER A 643 5.56 -12.83 -6.21
N LEU A 644 4.88 -13.94 -5.92
CA LEU A 644 3.46 -14.08 -6.19
C LEU A 644 2.68 -13.11 -5.30
N GLY A 645 1.78 -12.33 -5.89
CA GLY A 645 0.79 -11.52 -5.17
C GLY A 645 -0.63 -12.06 -5.40
N ALA A 646 -1.51 -11.85 -4.42
CA ALA A 646 -2.89 -12.35 -4.42
C ALA A 646 -3.70 -11.96 -5.67
N ARG A 647 -3.36 -10.84 -6.34
CA ARG A 647 -3.99 -10.41 -7.59
C ARG A 647 -3.78 -11.34 -8.77
N VAL A 648 -2.65 -12.07 -8.83
CA VAL A 648 -2.46 -13.08 -9.88
C VAL A 648 -3.61 -14.09 -9.86
N ILE A 649 -4.07 -14.44 -8.66
CA ILE A 649 -5.20 -15.35 -8.45
C ILE A 649 -6.54 -14.63 -8.61
N SER A 650 -6.73 -13.52 -7.90
CA SER A 650 -8.03 -12.85 -7.81
C SER A 650 -8.44 -12.11 -9.10
N GLU A 651 -7.48 -11.70 -9.93
CA GLU A 651 -7.74 -11.15 -11.27
C GLU A 651 -8.07 -12.24 -12.28
N SER A 652 -7.41 -13.40 -12.18
CA SER A 652 -7.69 -14.54 -13.04
C SER A 652 -9.08 -15.11 -12.82
N TRP A 653 -9.63 -15.03 -11.59
CA TRP A 653 -10.95 -15.55 -11.23
C TRP A 653 -12.13 -14.58 -11.51
N VAL A 654 -11.90 -13.43 -12.14
CA VAL A 654 -12.92 -12.37 -12.31
C VAL A 654 -14.19 -12.86 -13.04
N ASN A 655 -14.04 -13.75 -14.01
CA ASN A 655 -15.15 -14.31 -14.79
C ASN A 655 -15.85 -15.50 -14.12
N ARG A 656 -15.28 -16.04 -13.03
CA ARG A 656 -15.76 -17.26 -12.33
C ARG A 656 -15.90 -18.48 -13.24
N ASP A 657 -15.04 -18.54 -14.24
CA ASP A 657 -14.96 -19.63 -15.21
C ASP A 657 -13.58 -20.28 -15.11
N ILE A 658 -13.55 -21.61 -14.96
CA ILE A 658 -12.32 -22.37 -14.68
C ILE A 658 -11.37 -22.36 -15.89
N SER A 659 -11.91 -22.47 -17.10
CA SER A 659 -11.12 -22.47 -18.33
C SER A 659 -10.46 -21.11 -18.55
N LEU A 660 -11.20 -20.02 -18.34
CA LEU A 660 -10.65 -18.67 -18.37
C LEU A 660 -9.67 -18.42 -17.22
N TYR A 661 -9.90 -18.99 -16.04
CA TYR A 661 -9.02 -18.83 -14.88
C TYR A 661 -7.59 -19.30 -15.17
N PHE A 662 -7.41 -20.55 -15.62
CA PHE A 662 -6.07 -21.07 -15.89
C PHE A 662 -5.41 -20.38 -17.09
N ARG A 663 -6.18 -20.06 -18.14
CA ARG A 663 -5.69 -19.22 -19.25
C ARG A 663 -5.21 -17.84 -18.78
N ASN A 664 -5.93 -17.21 -17.85
CA ASN A 664 -5.53 -15.91 -17.31
C ASN A 664 -4.25 -16.02 -16.47
N ILE A 665 -4.05 -17.12 -15.74
CA ILE A 665 -2.80 -17.41 -15.03
C ILE A 665 -1.63 -17.58 -16.01
N GLU A 666 -1.82 -18.30 -17.13
CA GLU A 666 -0.81 -18.42 -18.19
C GLU A 666 -0.42 -17.07 -18.79
N ILE A 667 -1.38 -16.15 -18.92
CA ILE A 667 -1.09 -14.77 -19.35
C ILE A 667 -0.19 -14.05 -18.33
N GLN A 668 -0.35 -14.31 -17.03
CA GLN A 668 0.56 -13.77 -16.00
C GLN A 668 1.95 -14.42 -16.07
N MET A 669 2.05 -15.72 -16.37
CA MET A 669 3.33 -16.42 -16.58
C MET A 669 4.12 -15.82 -17.74
N ASN A 670 3.46 -15.45 -18.84
CA ASN A 670 4.12 -14.77 -19.95
C ASN A 670 4.81 -13.45 -19.52
N GLN A 671 4.29 -12.77 -18.49
CA GLN A 671 4.94 -11.57 -17.96
C GLN A 671 6.26 -11.89 -17.25
N ILE A 672 6.37 -13.06 -16.60
CA ILE A 672 7.62 -13.55 -15.99
C ILE A 672 8.68 -13.77 -17.07
N THR A 673 8.31 -14.41 -18.19
CA THR A 673 9.22 -14.56 -19.33
C THR A 673 9.69 -13.20 -19.87
N VAL A 674 8.82 -12.19 -19.91
CA VAL A 674 9.20 -10.84 -20.35
C VAL A 674 10.15 -10.17 -19.35
N ILE A 675 9.92 -10.33 -18.05
CA ILE A 675 10.81 -9.80 -17.00
C ILE A 675 12.21 -10.39 -17.13
N ILE A 676 12.33 -11.70 -17.24
CA ILE A 676 13.63 -12.39 -17.36
C ILE A 676 14.35 -11.95 -18.64
N LYS A 677 13.64 -11.88 -19.77
CA LYS A 677 14.21 -11.35 -21.03
C LYS A 677 14.64 -9.88 -20.94
N LYS A 678 13.93 -9.06 -20.15
CA LYS A 678 14.34 -7.67 -19.94
C LYS A 678 15.58 -7.58 -19.06
N ILE A 679 15.73 -8.46 -18.06
CA ILE A 679 16.97 -8.58 -17.27
C ILE A 679 18.13 -8.93 -18.21
N GLU A 680 17.99 -9.96 -19.05
CA GLU A 680 18.96 -10.36 -20.07
C GLU A 680 19.35 -9.19 -20.99
N LEU A 681 18.35 -8.49 -21.54
CA LEU A 681 18.57 -7.31 -22.38
C LEU A 681 19.41 -6.23 -21.68
N ILE A 682 19.16 -5.95 -20.40
CA ILE A 682 19.94 -4.96 -19.64
C ILE A 682 21.37 -5.46 -19.41
N LEU A 683 21.56 -6.77 -19.16
CA LEU A 683 22.88 -7.37 -18.97
C LEU A 683 23.73 -7.35 -20.25
N ASP A 684 23.11 -7.57 -21.40
CA ASP A 684 23.74 -7.57 -22.72
C ASP A 684 24.16 -6.18 -23.20
N ASN A 685 23.71 -5.12 -22.52
CA ASN A 685 24.00 -3.72 -22.82
C ASN A 685 24.73 -3.04 -21.63
N PRO A 686 26.02 -3.39 -21.38
CA PRO A 686 26.76 -2.99 -20.17
C PRO A 686 26.80 -1.48 -19.91
N GLU A 687 26.73 -0.65 -20.96
CA GLU A 687 26.68 0.81 -20.87
C GLU A 687 25.48 1.31 -20.06
N LEU A 688 24.38 0.55 -20.02
CA LEU A 688 23.24 0.86 -19.15
C LEU A 688 23.59 0.69 -17.67
N LEU A 689 24.54 -0.19 -17.34
CA LEU A 689 24.94 -0.50 -15.96
C LEU A 689 26.15 0.30 -15.46
N ASN A 690 26.82 1.05 -16.33
CA ASN A 690 28.05 1.79 -16.01
C ASN A 690 27.80 3.22 -15.50
#